data_AF-A0A4Q4WIG6-F1
#
_entry.id   AF-A0A4Q4WIG6-F1
#
_cell.length_a   1.000
_cell.length_b   1.000
_cell.length_c   1.000
_cell.angle_alpha   90.00
_cell.angle_beta   90.00
_cell.angle_gamma   90.00
#
_symmetry.space_group_name_H-M   'P 1'
#
loop_
_entity.id
_entity.type
_entity.pdbx_description
1 polymer ?
#
loop_
_entity_poly.entity_id
_entity_poly.type
_entity_poly.pdbx_seq_one_letter_code
_entity_poly.pdbx_strand_id
1 'polypeptide(L)'
;MAHAPEYAILSHTWGMDSEEVSYNDVSAGRLATAETRPKKVSGCCKQAKEDGYRYVWIDTCCINKTDSVELQEAINSMFRWYQKAPICYVFLSDVPPGDDPQDPQSAFFSSRWFRRGWTLQELLAPPNVRFYDSEWNHLGTKGDLSDAIENITGIPNSFLLGITELRHASVAQRMSWAAGRATKREEDIAYCLLGVFGVTMPMIYGEGDKALRRLQKHIMKDIGDDSILAWGIGLNGLTPGNSSAVIPGGILATHPSAFANCGQIASRERPVNDSLDLRGGNLWLRLFLHTTSGGETLGLLNCGPEHDTDKVVGIPLATTSEGQPGEYVRPKGRHAALIPKPASKVSAKLVRIRVDCERKSSAALSRPYFVHVQKTVRSLELVDVEPRSRSCWHKDRALVEVTAGPDSDCMQRILTRFRDKTKDSADFVVVLEAQSSDTKAQYHVLIASRQTSLQEIARKFGDMRPEALGKQSASNGILNLHVTLGPISKQRRLPLRLAASLNSPEITVNATLELHCLQRMVEIQWIKEAEGKKAREEKGLSRKLEEKGAALDQAGRELHIVREELRRLREKENLLVKEVEKGPQEMGELEAKQKEIRQQREAMSALRSEVEQRVNRLWNNRPIAAEIGDGSVAEADQTLHFAAKNGCEDAARALLDRGADVGAQKDGWTPLHLAACNGHEAVARLLLDRGADAGAQKDGWTPLHLAAFYGHEAVTRLLLDKGTNVGAQKSSWTPLHWLIQYRHQVILQLLLDKSANVGAQKGGGWTPLHAAAFNGHEAVARLLLDKGADVGAQKDDWTPLHWAV
;
A
#
# COMPACT_ATOMS: atom_id res chain seq x y z
N MET A 1 23.50 -10.71 -2.63
CA MET A 1 22.21 -10.03 -2.83
C MET A 1 22.03 -9.10 -1.65
N ALA A 2 21.86 -7.79 -1.87
CA ALA A 2 21.60 -6.87 -0.77
C ALA A 2 20.29 -7.27 -0.07
N HIS A 3 20.34 -7.55 1.23
CA HIS A 3 19.14 -7.76 2.01
C HIS A 3 18.34 -6.44 2.00
N ALA A 4 17.04 -6.53 1.72
CA ALA A 4 16.15 -5.38 1.87
C ALA A 4 16.24 -4.91 3.34
N PRO A 5 16.31 -3.59 3.60
CA PRO A 5 16.32 -3.09 4.97
C PRO A 5 15.02 -3.48 5.68
N GLU A 6 15.02 -3.51 7.01
CA GLU A 6 13.77 -3.72 7.75
C GLU A 6 12.80 -2.56 7.51
N TYR A 7 11.54 -2.90 7.26
CA TYR A 7 10.48 -1.94 7.02
C TYR A 7 9.18 -2.38 7.69
N ALA A 8 8.44 -1.40 8.20
CA ALA A 8 7.04 -1.59 8.58
C ALA A 8 6.15 -1.39 7.35
N ILE A 9 4.97 -2.00 7.34
CA ILE A 9 3.97 -1.74 6.30
C ILE A 9 2.81 -0.93 6.86
N LEU A 10 2.35 0.06 6.11
CA LEU A 10 1.03 0.66 6.31
C LEU A 10 -0.01 -0.03 5.43
N SER A 11 -1.10 -0.48 6.03
CA SER A 11 -2.26 -1.01 5.31
C SER A 11 -2.79 -0.06 4.23
N HIS A 12 -3.25 -0.62 3.10
CA HIS A 12 -3.80 0.12 1.97
C HIS A 12 -5.01 0.98 2.36
N THR A 13 -5.89 0.58 3.29
CA THR A 13 -7.22 1.23 3.39
C THR A 13 -7.15 2.72 3.75
N TRP A 14 -7.50 3.58 2.80
CA TRP A 14 -7.65 5.03 2.98
C TRP A 14 -9.08 5.40 3.34
N GLY A 15 -9.27 6.52 4.04
CA GLY A 15 -10.58 7.10 4.34
C GLY A 15 -11.26 7.56 3.04
N MET A 16 -11.15 8.83 2.71
CA MET A 16 -11.64 9.34 1.42
C MET A 16 -10.62 9.07 0.29
N ASP A 17 -11.08 8.83 -0.93
CA ASP A 17 -10.18 8.63 -2.10
C ASP A 17 -9.22 9.83 -2.30
N SER A 18 -9.58 11.03 -1.84
CA SER A 18 -8.73 12.24 -1.86
C SER A 18 -7.57 12.23 -0.87
N GLU A 19 -7.63 11.37 0.16
CA GLU A 19 -6.58 11.18 1.16
C GLU A 19 -5.51 10.20 0.68
N GLU A 20 -5.80 9.38 -0.34
CA GLU A 20 -4.85 8.45 -0.93
C GLU A 20 -3.65 9.21 -1.52
N VAL A 21 -2.45 8.84 -1.08
CA VAL A 21 -1.19 9.35 -1.61
C VAL A 21 -0.67 8.37 -2.64
N SER A 22 -0.46 8.84 -3.87
CA SER A 22 0.10 8.04 -4.95
C SER A 22 1.64 8.16 -5.03
N TYR A 23 2.29 7.24 -5.74
CA TYR A 23 3.71 7.33 -6.08
C TYR A 23 4.09 8.69 -6.68
N ASN A 24 3.25 9.22 -7.59
CA ASN A 24 3.48 10.52 -8.22
C ASN A 24 3.38 11.68 -7.22
N ASP A 25 2.51 11.59 -6.21
CA ASP A 25 2.42 12.57 -5.13
C ASP A 25 3.72 12.59 -4.29
N VAL A 26 4.30 11.41 -4.04
CA VAL A 26 5.58 11.29 -3.34
C VAL A 26 6.71 11.89 -4.18
N SER A 27 6.79 11.55 -5.46
CA SER A 27 7.78 12.11 -6.39
C SER A 27 7.66 13.62 -6.56
N ALA A 28 6.44 14.17 -6.48
CA ALA A 28 6.17 15.60 -6.54
C ALA A 28 6.41 16.35 -5.21
N GLY A 29 6.85 15.65 -4.15
CA GLY A 29 7.17 16.26 -2.86
C GLY A 29 5.97 16.54 -1.96
N ARG A 30 4.79 15.96 -2.21
CA ARG A 30 3.58 16.15 -1.38
C ARG A 30 3.73 15.60 0.04
N LEU A 31 4.74 14.77 0.30
CA LEU A 31 5.09 14.24 1.62
C LEU A 31 6.25 15.00 2.30
N ALA A 32 6.80 16.04 1.66
CA ALA A 32 8.03 16.70 2.11
C ALA A 32 7.85 17.48 3.42
N THR A 33 6.68 18.07 3.64
CA THR A 33 6.40 18.86 4.85
C THR A 33 5.34 18.18 5.73
N ALA A 34 5.41 18.41 7.04
CA ALA A 34 4.44 17.86 7.99
C ALA A 34 3.01 18.39 7.73
N GLU A 35 2.88 19.58 7.16
CA GLU A 35 1.61 20.25 6.85
C GLU A 35 0.89 19.64 5.64
N THR A 36 1.64 19.07 4.69
CA THR A 36 1.08 18.48 3.45
C THR A 36 0.88 16.96 3.55
N ARG A 37 1.50 16.33 4.54
CA ARG A 37 1.48 14.88 4.77
C ARG A 37 0.17 14.43 5.41
N PRO A 38 -0.57 13.47 4.83
CA PRO A 38 -1.81 12.98 5.42
C PRO A 38 -1.60 12.37 6.80
N LYS A 39 -2.56 12.59 7.69
CA LYS A 39 -2.55 12.10 9.08
C LYS A 39 -2.22 10.62 9.19
N LYS A 40 -2.79 9.79 8.31
CA LYS A 40 -2.51 8.36 8.20
C LYS A 40 -1.01 8.08 7.97
N VAL A 41 -0.36 8.80 7.06
CA VAL A 41 1.08 8.62 6.78
C VAL A 41 1.92 9.17 7.94
N SER A 42 1.57 10.33 8.47
CA SER A 42 2.28 10.95 9.60
C SER A 42 2.26 10.07 10.85
N GLY A 43 1.09 9.54 11.23
CA GLY A 43 0.97 8.62 12.35
C GLY A 43 1.70 7.31 12.12
N CYS A 44 1.65 6.77 10.89
CA CYS A 44 2.41 5.57 10.55
C CYS A 44 3.92 5.78 10.69
N CYS A 45 4.47 6.88 10.15
CA CYS A 45 5.89 7.17 10.27
C CYS A 45 6.30 7.42 11.72
N LYS A 46 5.43 8.04 12.53
CA LYS A 46 5.66 8.25 13.95
C LYS A 46 5.71 6.90 14.69
N GLN A 47 4.71 6.05 14.50
CA GLN A 47 4.63 4.73 15.13
C GLN A 47 5.76 3.81 14.67
N ALA A 48 6.08 3.80 13.38
CA ALA A 48 7.21 3.04 12.83
C ALA A 48 8.52 3.46 13.50
N LYS A 49 8.73 4.76 13.69
CA LYS A 49 9.91 5.29 14.39
C LYS A 49 9.93 4.88 15.86
N GLU A 50 8.78 4.92 16.55
CA GLU A 50 8.65 4.45 17.94
C GLU A 50 8.97 2.96 18.08
N ASP A 51 8.60 2.15 17.08
CA ASP A 51 8.90 0.72 17.03
C ASP A 51 10.29 0.40 16.45
N GLY A 52 11.10 1.42 16.12
CA GLY A 52 12.49 1.26 15.65
C GLY A 52 12.66 1.03 14.15
N TYR A 53 11.61 1.14 13.34
CA TYR A 53 11.70 0.99 11.89
C TYR A 53 12.10 2.30 11.19
N ARG A 54 13.16 2.23 10.37
CA ARG A 54 13.63 3.36 9.55
C ARG A 54 12.80 3.56 8.27
N TYR A 55 12.24 2.49 7.74
CA TYR A 55 11.51 2.51 6.47
C TYR A 55 10.06 2.08 6.69
N VAL A 56 9.15 2.74 5.97
CA VAL A 56 7.75 2.34 5.87
C VAL A 56 7.45 2.08 4.41
N TRP A 57 6.85 0.93 4.13
CA TRP A 57 6.33 0.60 2.82
C TRP A 57 4.82 0.85 2.79
N ILE A 58 4.38 1.59 1.79
CA ILE A 58 2.97 1.94 1.57
C ILE A 58 2.69 1.67 0.09
N ASP A 59 1.83 0.69 -0.21
CA ASP A 59 1.60 0.20 -1.56
C ASP A 59 1.26 1.32 -2.56
N THR A 60 0.39 2.27 -2.17
CA THR A 60 -0.02 3.37 -3.04
C THR A 60 1.11 4.37 -3.32
N CYS A 61 2.08 4.48 -2.42
CA CYS A 61 3.22 5.40 -2.51
C CYS A 61 4.45 4.76 -3.15
N CYS A 62 4.62 3.45 -2.98
CA CYS A 62 5.82 2.72 -3.39
C CYS A 62 5.67 2.02 -4.74
N ILE A 63 4.45 1.92 -5.27
CA ILE A 63 4.17 1.28 -6.56
C ILE A 63 3.73 2.36 -7.56
N ASN A 64 4.48 2.50 -8.65
CA ASN A 64 4.06 3.32 -9.77
C ASN A 64 2.90 2.65 -10.53
N LYS A 65 1.67 2.96 -10.13
CA LYS A 65 0.44 2.43 -10.76
C LYS A 65 0.29 2.84 -12.24
N THR A 66 1.10 3.78 -12.75
CA THR A 66 1.10 4.18 -14.18
C THR A 66 1.98 3.28 -15.04
N ASP A 67 2.93 2.57 -14.44
CA ASP A 67 3.74 1.55 -15.11
C ASP A 67 3.06 0.18 -14.95
N SER A 68 2.57 -0.37 -16.07
CA SER A 68 1.84 -1.65 -16.06
C SER A 68 2.74 -2.85 -15.74
N VAL A 69 4.05 -2.77 -16.04
CA VAL A 69 5.01 -3.84 -15.73
C VAL A 69 5.30 -3.83 -14.25
N GLU A 70 5.63 -2.67 -13.69
CA GLU A 70 5.88 -2.51 -12.25
C GLU A 70 4.65 -2.90 -11.44
N LEU A 71 3.46 -2.41 -11.82
CA LEU A 71 2.21 -2.75 -11.15
C LEU A 71 1.98 -4.26 -11.17
N GLN A 72 2.22 -4.94 -12.30
CA GLN A 72 2.06 -6.38 -12.41
C GLN A 72 3.04 -7.15 -11.53
N GLU A 73 4.31 -6.77 -11.51
CA GLU A 73 5.32 -7.40 -10.66
C GLU A 73 5.04 -7.17 -9.18
N ALA A 74 4.63 -5.95 -8.83
CA ALA A 74 4.29 -5.56 -7.47
C ALA A 74 3.09 -6.36 -6.95
N ILE A 75 1.99 -6.44 -7.70
CA ILE A 75 0.81 -7.22 -7.29
C ILE A 75 1.15 -8.71 -7.12
N ASN A 76 1.90 -9.30 -8.05
CA ASN A 76 2.30 -10.71 -7.96
C ASN A 76 3.27 -11.00 -6.79
N SER A 77 4.00 -9.99 -6.33
CA SER A 77 4.96 -10.10 -5.23
C SER A 77 4.42 -9.57 -3.90
N MET A 78 3.23 -8.96 -3.89
CA MET A 78 2.69 -8.16 -2.79
C MET A 78 2.62 -8.96 -1.48
N PHE A 79 2.11 -10.19 -1.54
CA PHE A 79 2.07 -11.09 -0.39
C PHE A 79 3.44 -11.37 0.22
N ARG A 80 4.47 -11.53 -0.63
CA ARG A 80 5.83 -11.76 -0.17
C ARG A 80 6.42 -10.53 0.51
N TRP A 81 6.05 -9.33 0.05
CA TRP A 81 6.41 -8.08 0.72
C TRP A 81 5.77 -8.01 2.12
N TYR A 82 4.49 -8.38 2.25
CA TYR A 82 3.82 -8.47 3.54
C TYR A 82 4.42 -9.54 4.46
N GLN A 83 4.76 -10.72 3.93
CA GLN A 83 5.37 -11.81 4.72
C GLN A 83 6.76 -11.45 5.25
N LYS A 84 7.52 -10.64 4.49
CA LYS A 84 8.86 -10.19 4.89
C LYS A 84 8.83 -9.00 5.86
N ALA A 85 7.71 -8.29 5.96
CA ALA A 85 7.59 -7.18 6.89
C ALA A 85 7.41 -7.71 8.32
N PRO A 86 8.21 -7.27 9.29
CA PRO A 86 8.04 -7.67 10.68
C PRO A 86 6.71 -7.22 11.29
N ILE A 87 6.14 -6.11 10.79
CA ILE A 87 4.90 -5.53 11.30
C ILE A 87 4.08 -4.84 10.21
N CYS A 88 2.76 -4.91 10.34
CA CYS A 88 1.81 -4.11 9.57
C CYS A 88 0.94 -3.25 10.50
N TYR A 89 0.88 -1.95 10.23
CA TYR A 89 0.00 -1.00 10.90
C TYR A 89 -1.30 -0.83 10.13
N VAL A 90 -2.41 -1.06 10.80
CA VAL A 90 -3.76 -0.92 10.28
C VAL A 90 -4.38 0.32 10.88
N PHE A 91 -4.53 1.35 10.06
CA PHE A 91 -5.24 2.58 10.43
C PHE A 91 -6.71 2.48 9.99
N LEU A 92 -7.61 2.47 10.95
CA LEU A 92 -9.05 2.36 10.74
C LEU A 92 -9.69 3.74 10.81
N SER A 93 -9.78 4.41 9.65
CA SER A 93 -10.34 5.77 9.55
C SER A 93 -11.80 5.88 9.99
N ASP A 94 -12.53 4.75 10.02
CA ASP A 94 -13.95 4.64 10.34
C ASP A 94 -14.21 4.14 11.78
N VAL A 95 -13.17 3.94 12.58
CA VAL A 95 -13.27 3.58 14.00
C VAL A 95 -12.96 4.82 14.84
N PRO A 96 -13.91 5.32 15.66
CA PRO A 96 -13.73 6.52 16.46
C PRO A 96 -12.80 6.26 17.65
N PRO A 97 -12.22 7.33 18.24
CA PRO A 97 -11.41 7.19 19.43
C PRO A 97 -12.20 6.69 20.64
N GLY A 98 -11.63 5.73 21.36
CA GLY A 98 -12.25 5.11 22.54
C GLY A 98 -13.27 4.00 22.23
N ASP A 99 -13.37 3.57 20.98
CA ASP A 99 -14.11 2.35 20.61
C ASP A 99 -13.48 1.12 21.29
N ASP A 100 -14.30 0.15 21.70
CA ASP A 100 -13.83 -1.08 22.33
C ASP A 100 -13.89 -2.25 21.34
N PRO A 101 -12.75 -2.73 20.81
CA PRO A 101 -12.71 -3.83 19.85
C PRO A 101 -13.21 -5.17 20.41
N GLN A 102 -13.41 -5.29 21.72
CA GLN A 102 -13.97 -6.48 22.36
C GLN A 102 -15.51 -6.47 22.34
N ASP A 103 -16.14 -5.31 22.15
CA ASP A 103 -17.60 -5.22 21.98
C ASP A 103 -18.00 -5.60 20.54
N PRO A 104 -18.81 -6.65 20.33
CA PRO A 104 -19.31 -7.02 19.00
C PRO A 104 -20.14 -5.94 18.29
N GLN A 105 -20.64 -4.93 19.01
CA GLN A 105 -21.38 -3.79 18.46
C GLN A 105 -20.49 -2.58 18.14
N SER A 106 -19.20 -2.66 18.42
CA SER A 106 -18.23 -1.59 18.19
C SER A 106 -18.06 -1.25 16.70
N ALA A 107 -17.53 -0.06 16.45
CA ALA A 107 -17.20 0.36 15.09
C ALA A 107 -16.15 -0.56 14.46
N PHE A 108 -15.24 -1.12 15.26
CA PHE A 108 -14.23 -2.08 14.82
C PHE A 108 -14.83 -3.27 14.05
N PHE A 109 -15.89 -3.89 14.56
CA PHE A 109 -16.56 -5.03 13.91
C PHE A 109 -17.20 -4.68 12.56
N SER A 110 -17.62 -3.43 12.41
CA SER A 110 -18.25 -2.93 11.18
C SER A 110 -17.28 -2.27 10.21
N SER A 111 -15.98 -2.19 10.57
CA SER A 111 -15.00 -1.45 9.79
C SER A 111 -14.89 -1.98 8.36
N ARG A 112 -14.85 -1.04 7.42
CA ARG A 112 -14.65 -1.29 5.99
C ARG A 112 -13.32 -2.00 5.70
N TRP A 113 -12.34 -1.91 6.60
CA TRP A 113 -11.04 -2.56 6.43
C TRP A 113 -11.21 -4.08 6.26
N PHE A 114 -12.04 -4.71 7.08
CA PHE A 114 -12.31 -6.15 7.00
C PHE A 114 -13.08 -6.57 5.73
N ARG A 115 -13.77 -5.62 5.08
CA ARG A 115 -14.55 -5.83 3.86
C ARG A 115 -13.79 -5.53 2.58
N ARG A 116 -12.58 -4.95 2.64
CA ARG A 116 -11.79 -4.63 1.44
C ARG A 116 -11.03 -5.88 0.97
N GLY A 117 -10.92 -6.11 -0.34
CA GLY A 117 -10.23 -7.30 -0.88
C GLY A 117 -8.76 -7.39 -0.49
N TRP A 118 -7.99 -6.32 -0.76
CA TRP A 118 -6.53 -6.28 -0.57
C TRP A 118 -6.07 -6.47 0.88
N THR A 119 -6.88 -6.06 1.85
CA THR A 119 -6.54 -6.15 3.28
C THR A 119 -6.53 -7.58 3.79
N LEU A 120 -7.03 -8.57 3.03
CA LEU A 120 -6.90 -9.98 3.39
C LEU A 120 -5.44 -10.41 3.45
N GLN A 121 -4.65 -9.97 2.47
CA GLN A 121 -3.22 -10.25 2.44
C GLN A 121 -2.50 -9.53 3.58
N GLU A 122 -2.90 -8.30 3.87
CA GLU A 122 -2.37 -7.49 4.98
C GLU A 122 -2.63 -8.12 6.35
N LEU A 123 -3.74 -8.86 6.51
CA LEU A 123 -4.06 -9.58 7.73
C LEU A 123 -3.26 -10.87 7.88
N LEU A 124 -3.17 -11.64 6.79
CA LEU A 124 -2.67 -13.02 6.81
C LEU A 124 -1.16 -13.15 6.64
N ALA A 125 -0.54 -12.29 5.83
CA ALA A 125 0.88 -12.43 5.49
C ALA A 125 1.83 -11.95 6.60
N PRO A 126 1.65 -10.77 7.20
CA PRO A 126 2.56 -10.29 8.23
C PRO A 126 2.41 -11.11 9.52
N PRO A 127 3.51 -11.42 10.23
CA PRO A 127 3.45 -12.08 11.51
C PRO A 127 2.74 -11.20 12.54
N ASN A 128 3.07 -9.90 12.59
CA ASN A 128 2.49 -8.94 13.52
C ASN A 128 1.62 -7.92 12.78
N VAL A 129 0.41 -7.68 13.29
CA VAL A 129 -0.48 -6.63 12.83
C VAL A 129 -0.98 -5.85 14.04
N ARG A 130 -0.95 -4.51 13.97
CA ARG A 130 -1.46 -3.62 15.04
C ARG A 130 -2.54 -2.71 14.49
N PHE A 131 -3.62 -2.59 15.24
CA PHE A 131 -4.80 -1.81 14.85
C PHE A 131 -4.81 -0.47 15.59
N TYR A 132 -5.17 0.57 14.85
CA TYR A 132 -5.27 1.93 15.33
C TYR A 132 -6.58 2.56 14.86
N ASP A 133 -7.19 3.37 15.71
CA ASP A 133 -8.39 4.14 15.39
C ASP A 133 -8.09 5.36 14.49
N SER A 134 -9.12 6.18 14.23
CA SER A 134 -9.02 7.39 13.40
C SER A 134 -8.07 8.47 13.97
N GLU A 135 -7.71 8.38 15.25
CA GLU A 135 -6.82 9.28 15.98
C GLU A 135 -5.43 8.68 16.24
N TRP A 136 -5.12 7.50 15.70
CA TRP A 136 -3.89 6.75 15.98
C TRP A 136 -3.76 6.27 17.42
N ASN A 137 -4.86 6.09 18.17
CA ASN A 137 -4.78 5.37 19.43
C ASN A 137 -4.73 3.86 19.16
N HIS A 138 -3.90 3.15 19.93
CA HIS A 138 -3.70 1.72 19.78
C HIS A 138 -4.92 0.95 20.29
N LEU A 139 -5.55 0.17 19.40
CA LEU A 139 -6.72 -0.65 19.70
C LEU A 139 -6.35 -2.07 20.16
N GLY A 140 -5.21 -2.59 19.70
CA GLY A 140 -4.76 -3.94 20.01
C GLY A 140 -3.95 -4.56 18.87
N THR A 141 -3.33 -5.71 19.16
CA THR A 141 -2.64 -6.52 18.15
C THR A 141 -3.58 -7.57 17.54
N LYS A 142 -3.19 -8.14 16.40
CA LYS A 142 -3.85 -9.34 15.83
C LYS A 142 -3.89 -10.51 16.81
N GLY A 143 -2.92 -10.60 17.73
CA GLY A 143 -2.92 -11.59 18.81
C GLY A 143 -4.00 -11.30 19.85
N ASP A 144 -4.02 -10.06 20.37
CA ASP A 144 -4.98 -9.66 21.42
C ASP A 144 -6.44 -9.72 20.94
N LEU A 145 -6.64 -9.45 19.65
CA LEU A 145 -7.95 -9.34 19.01
C LEU A 145 -8.29 -10.58 18.16
N SER A 146 -7.58 -11.70 18.32
CA SER A 146 -7.73 -12.85 17.42
C SER A 146 -9.16 -13.39 17.40
N ASP A 147 -9.81 -13.52 18.56
CA ASP A 147 -11.20 -13.99 18.68
C ASP A 147 -12.19 -13.04 17.99
N ALA A 148 -12.02 -11.73 18.16
CA ALA A 148 -12.83 -10.74 17.47
C ALA A 148 -12.64 -10.81 15.94
N ILE A 149 -11.38 -10.92 15.49
CA ILE A 149 -11.04 -11.03 14.07
C ILE A 149 -11.57 -12.33 13.46
N GLU A 150 -11.49 -13.45 14.17
CA GLU A 150 -12.08 -14.74 13.76
C GLU A 150 -13.60 -14.60 13.57
N ASN A 151 -14.29 -13.95 14.52
CA ASN A 151 -15.73 -13.69 14.40
C ASN A 151 -16.09 -12.80 13.21
N ILE A 152 -15.28 -11.78 12.91
CA ILE A 152 -15.51 -10.87 11.79
C ILE A 152 -15.22 -11.54 10.43
N THR A 153 -14.14 -12.31 10.35
CA THR A 153 -13.58 -12.77 9.07
C THR A 153 -13.84 -14.24 8.75
N GLY A 154 -14.18 -15.04 9.76
CA GLY A 154 -14.27 -16.50 9.68
C GLY A 154 -12.93 -17.20 9.47
N ILE A 155 -11.81 -16.52 9.73
CA ILE A 155 -10.47 -17.09 9.64
C ILE A 155 -10.10 -17.69 10.99
N PRO A 156 -9.81 -19.00 11.10
CA PRO A 156 -9.46 -19.61 12.37
C PRO A 156 -8.21 -18.98 13.00
N ASN A 157 -8.22 -18.84 14.33
CA ASN A 157 -7.10 -18.32 15.12
C ASN A 157 -5.76 -19.00 14.82
N SER A 158 -5.75 -20.31 14.54
CA SER A 158 -4.53 -21.05 14.20
C SER A 158 -3.81 -20.47 12.96
N PHE A 159 -4.55 -19.94 11.99
CA PHE A 159 -3.99 -19.28 10.81
C PHE A 159 -3.69 -17.80 11.07
N LEU A 160 -4.55 -17.08 11.81
CA LEU A 160 -4.32 -15.67 12.15
C LEU A 160 -3.03 -15.48 12.95
N LEU A 161 -2.78 -16.36 13.91
CA LEU A 161 -1.60 -16.35 14.78
C LEU A 161 -0.36 -16.99 14.13
N GLY A 162 -0.48 -17.52 12.91
CA GLY A 162 0.63 -18.16 12.20
C GLY A 162 1.10 -19.50 12.80
N ILE A 163 0.30 -20.11 13.67
CA ILE A 163 0.57 -21.46 14.24
C ILE A 163 0.52 -22.50 13.12
N THR A 164 -0.47 -22.37 12.22
CA THR A 164 -0.64 -23.23 11.05
C THR A 164 -0.37 -22.42 9.79
N GLU A 165 0.50 -22.93 8.91
CA GLU A 165 0.72 -22.26 7.63
C GLU A 165 -0.50 -22.32 6.71
N LEU A 166 -0.75 -21.25 5.95
CA LEU A 166 -1.91 -21.11 5.06
C LEU A 166 -2.03 -22.23 4.01
N ARG A 167 -0.93 -22.85 3.61
CA ARG A 167 -0.94 -23.97 2.66
C ARG A 167 -1.68 -25.21 3.18
N HIS A 168 -1.82 -25.34 4.50
CA HIS A 168 -2.56 -26.44 5.13
C HIS A 168 -4.07 -26.17 5.17
N ALA A 169 -4.51 -24.93 5.01
CA ALA A 169 -5.92 -24.63 4.78
C ALA A 169 -6.33 -25.10 3.39
N SER A 170 -7.52 -25.72 3.30
CA SER A 170 -8.09 -26.10 2.02
C SER A 170 -8.30 -24.88 1.12
N VAL A 171 -8.42 -25.11 -0.18
CA VAL A 171 -8.79 -24.05 -1.12
C VAL A 171 -10.15 -23.45 -0.78
N ALA A 172 -11.11 -24.26 -0.33
CA ALA A 172 -12.43 -23.79 0.07
C ALA A 172 -12.39 -22.85 1.28
N GLN A 173 -11.58 -23.18 2.30
CA GLN A 173 -11.37 -22.32 3.47
C GLN A 173 -10.78 -20.99 3.06
N ARG A 174 -9.68 -21.03 2.28
CA ARG A 174 -9.00 -19.82 1.79
C ARG A 174 -9.90 -18.93 0.94
N MET A 175 -10.74 -19.52 0.08
CA MET A 175 -11.74 -18.77 -0.70
C MET A 175 -12.82 -18.15 0.20
N SER A 176 -13.26 -18.86 1.25
CA SER A 176 -14.28 -18.34 2.17
C SER A 176 -13.82 -17.09 2.92
N TRP A 177 -12.53 -16.96 3.23
CA TRP A 177 -11.96 -15.78 3.89
C TRP A 177 -12.07 -14.49 3.06
N ALA A 178 -12.30 -14.64 1.75
CA ALA A 178 -12.58 -13.54 0.82
C ALA A 178 -14.06 -13.37 0.47
N ALA A 179 -14.95 -14.22 0.98
CA ALA A 179 -16.36 -14.25 0.59
C ALA A 179 -17.10 -12.94 0.88
N GLY A 180 -16.81 -12.31 2.03
CA GLY A 180 -17.40 -11.05 2.47
C GLY A 180 -16.65 -9.79 1.98
N ARG A 181 -15.67 -9.95 1.08
CA ARG A 181 -14.79 -8.86 0.64
C ARG A 181 -15.20 -8.30 -0.70
N ALA A 182 -14.96 -7.01 -0.88
CA ALA A 182 -15.28 -6.23 -2.08
C ALA A 182 -14.05 -5.48 -2.59
N THR A 183 -14.02 -5.26 -3.90
CA THR A 183 -12.96 -4.54 -4.62
C THR A 183 -13.57 -3.48 -5.55
N LYS A 184 -12.75 -2.50 -5.96
CA LYS A 184 -13.20 -1.40 -6.82
C LYS A 184 -13.48 -1.86 -8.25
N ARG A 185 -12.68 -2.81 -8.76
CA ARG A 185 -12.90 -3.52 -10.03
C ARG A 185 -13.27 -4.97 -9.74
N GLU A 186 -14.05 -5.60 -10.60
CA GLU A 186 -14.47 -7.00 -10.41
C GLU A 186 -13.27 -7.94 -10.44
N GLU A 187 -12.33 -7.75 -11.36
CA GLU A 187 -11.15 -8.60 -11.52
C GLU A 187 -10.16 -8.52 -10.34
N ASP A 188 -10.16 -7.41 -9.59
CA ASP A 188 -9.26 -7.21 -8.44
C ASP A 188 -9.52 -8.24 -7.33
N ILE A 189 -10.72 -8.84 -7.25
CA ILE A 189 -11.02 -9.89 -6.28
C ILE A 189 -10.16 -11.16 -6.52
N ALA A 190 -9.74 -11.40 -7.77
CA ALA A 190 -8.81 -12.48 -8.08
C ALA A 190 -7.38 -12.06 -7.74
N TYR A 191 -7.00 -10.83 -8.04
CA TYR A 191 -5.64 -10.35 -7.81
C TYR A 191 -5.29 -10.24 -6.32
N CYS A 192 -6.27 -9.90 -5.47
CA CYS A 192 -6.04 -9.89 -4.03
C CYS A 192 -5.87 -11.28 -3.41
N LEU A 193 -6.13 -12.35 -4.17
CA LEU A 193 -6.02 -13.74 -3.72
C LEU A 193 -4.74 -14.44 -4.17
N LEU A 194 -3.97 -13.85 -5.09
CA LEU A 194 -2.75 -14.45 -5.66
C LEU A 194 -1.79 -14.92 -4.56
N GLY A 195 -1.52 -14.04 -3.60
CA GLY A 195 -0.68 -14.32 -2.44
C GLY A 195 -1.14 -15.45 -1.56
N VAL A 196 -2.43 -15.46 -1.22
CA VAL A 196 -3.06 -16.45 -0.33
C VAL A 196 -2.98 -17.87 -0.92
N PHE A 197 -2.95 -17.96 -2.26
CA PHE A 197 -2.79 -19.22 -2.98
C PHE A 197 -1.37 -19.49 -3.49
N GLY A 198 -0.44 -18.55 -3.34
CA GLY A 198 0.91 -18.68 -3.90
C GLY A 198 0.94 -18.72 -5.44
N VAL A 199 -0.06 -18.13 -6.10
CA VAL A 199 -0.19 -18.12 -7.56
C VAL A 199 0.42 -16.86 -8.13
N THR A 200 1.09 -16.98 -9.28
CA THR A 200 1.56 -15.85 -10.09
C THR A 200 0.88 -15.92 -11.46
N MET A 201 0.23 -14.83 -11.87
CA MET A 201 -0.43 -14.75 -13.18
C MET A 201 -0.46 -13.31 -13.71
N PRO A 202 -0.47 -13.12 -15.05
CA PRO A 202 -0.58 -11.78 -15.64
C PRO A 202 -1.87 -11.07 -15.23
N MET A 203 -1.85 -9.75 -15.09
CA MET A 203 -3.07 -8.99 -14.85
C MET A 203 -3.68 -8.52 -16.17
N ILE A 204 -4.98 -8.72 -16.34
CA ILE A 204 -5.76 -8.30 -17.50
C ILE A 204 -6.93 -7.48 -16.97
N TYR A 205 -6.83 -6.16 -17.04
CA TYR A 205 -7.92 -5.27 -16.65
C TYR A 205 -9.02 -5.26 -17.72
N GLY A 206 -10.28 -5.30 -17.29
CA GLY A 206 -11.47 -5.44 -18.14
C GLY A 206 -11.92 -6.88 -18.40
N GLU A 207 -11.30 -7.89 -17.77
CA GLU A 207 -11.71 -9.29 -17.93
C GLU A 207 -12.86 -9.73 -16.98
N GLY A 208 -13.19 -8.93 -15.96
CA GLY A 208 -14.29 -9.20 -15.01
C GLY A 208 -14.15 -10.52 -14.25
N ASP A 209 -15.24 -11.30 -14.17
CA ASP A 209 -15.28 -12.61 -13.48
C ASP A 209 -14.31 -13.66 -14.06
N LYS A 210 -13.81 -13.45 -15.29
CA LYS A 210 -12.84 -14.33 -15.94
C LYS A 210 -11.50 -14.38 -15.20
N ALA A 211 -11.12 -13.30 -14.50
CA ALA A 211 -9.90 -13.24 -13.69
C ALA A 211 -9.92 -14.32 -12.61
N LEU A 212 -11.04 -14.46 -11.90
CA LEU A 212 -11.20 -15.47 -10.84
C LEU A 212 -11.24 -16.89 -11.40
N ARG A 213 -11.84 -17.09 -12.58
CA ARG A 213 -11.79 -18.40 -13.25
C ARG A 213 -10.36 -18.76 -13.64
N ARG A 214 -9.57 -17.80 -14.10
CA ARG A 214 -8.17 -17.97 -14.45
C ARG A 214 -7.31 -18.27 -13.22
N LEU A 215 -7.58 -17.61 -12.09
CA LEU A 215 -6.97 -17.95 -10.80
C LEU A 215 -7.31 -19.37 -10.36
N GLN A 216 -8.59 -19.76 -10.38
CA GLN A 216 -9.00 -21.13 -10.03
C GLN A 216 -8.32 -22.18 -10.92
N LYS A 217 -8.16 -21.92 -12.22
CA LYS A 217 -7.40 -22.80 -13.14
C LYS A 217 -5.92 -22.94 -12.73
N HIS A 218 -5.26 -21.88 -12.25
CA HIS A 218 -3.89 -21.98 -11.71
C HIS A 218 -3.85 -22.76 -10.39
N ILE A 219 -4.77 -22.47 -9.46
CA ILE A 219 -4.88 -23.19 -8.18
C ILE A 219 -5.04 -24.71 -8.42
N MET A 220 -5.88 -25.09 -9.37
CA MET A 220 -6.11 -26.48 -9.73
C MET A 220 -4.86 -27.16 -10.29
N LYS A 221 -4.05 -26.41 -11.05
CA LYS A 221 -2.81 -26.91 -11.64
C LYS A 221 -1.69 -27.06 -10.61
N ASP A 222 -1.58 -26.10 -9.68
CA ASP A 222 -0.42 -25.99 -8.79
C ASP A 222 -0.67 -26.63 -7.42
N ILE A 223 -1.90 -26.58 -6.89
CA ILE A 223 -2.27 -27.13 -5.57
C ILE A 223 -2.99 -28.48 -5.68
N GLY A 224 -3.90 -28.63 -6.65
CA GLY A 224 -4.62 -29.88 -6.91
C GLY A 224 -5.69 -30.29 -5.87
N ASP A 225 -6.07 -29.40 -4.95
CA ASP A 225 -7.11 -29.61 -3.94
C ASP A 225 -8.53 -29.56 -4.55
N ASP A 226 -9.36 -30.58 -4.31
CA ASP A 226 -10.73 -30.66 -4.85
C ASP A 226 -11.73 -29.79 -4.11
N SER A 227 -11.37 -29.28 -2.93
CA SER A 227 -12.21 -28.37 -2.17
C SER A 227 -12.55 -27.09 -2.97
N ILE A 228 -11.78 -26.76 -4.01
CA ILE A 228 -12.12 -25.72 -5.00
C ILE A 228 -13.50 -25.92 -5.66
N LEU A 229 -14.03 -27.15 -5.66
CA LEU A 229 -15.34 -27.50 -6.20
C LEU A 229 -16.46 -27.41 -5.16
N ALA A 230 -16.14 -27.17 -3.89
CA ALA A 230 -17.09 -27.20 -2.76
C ALA A 230 -18.03 -25.98 -2.69
N TRP A 231 -17.90 -25.01 -3.60
CA TRP A 231 -18.71 -23.80 -3.56
C TRP A 231 -20.22 -24.06 -3.61
N GLY A 232 -21.00 -23.18 -2.97
CA GLY A 232 -22.45 -23.20 -2.92
C GLY A 232 -23.07 -23.87 -1.68
N ILE A 233 -22.26 -24.39 -0.74
CA ILE A 233 -22.77 -24.99 0.50
C ILE A 233 -23.67 -23.99 1.26
N GLY A 234 -24.78 -24.45 1.83
CA GLY A 234 -25.68 -23.64 2.68
C GLY A 234 -26.70 -22.77 1.92
N LEU A 235 -26.64 -22.68 0.59
CA LEU A 235 -27.72 -22.13 -0.23
C LEU A 235 -28.79 -23.23 -0.39
N ASN A 236 -29.88 -23.14 0.38
CA ASN A 236 -31.02 -24.08 0.45
C ASN A 236 -31.07 -25.19 -0.62
N GLY A 237 -30.60 -26.38 -0.21
CA GLY A 237 -31.14 -27.69 -0.59
C GLY A 237 -30.95 -28.15 -2.03
N LEU A 238 -30.66 -29.44 -2.18
CA LEU A 238 -30.91 -30.22 -3.39
C LEU A 238 -32.40 -30.11 -3.76
N THR A 239 -32.84 -29.02 -4.37
CA THR A 239 -34.19 -28.97 -4.95
C THR A 239 -34.15 -29.83 -6.20
N PRO A 240 -34.86 -30.98 -6.24
CA PRO A 240 -34.95 -31.79 -7.42
C PRO A 240 -35.78 -30.98 -8.41
N GLY A 241 -35.11 -30.22 -9.27
CA GLY A 241 -35.75 -29.64 -10.43
C GLY A 241 -36.28 -30.81 -11.26
N ASN A 242 -37.61 -31.00 -11.27
CA ASN A 242 -38.35 -31.95 -12.11
C ASN A 242 -38.25 -31.59 -13.62
N SER A 243 -37.10 -31.10 -14.08
CA SER A 243 -36.84 -30.78 -15.48
C SER A 243 -35.90 -31.82 -16.05
N SER A 244 -36.37 -32.56 -17.06
CA SER A 244 -35.60 -33.55 -17.81
C SER A 244 -34.42 -32.98 -18.62
N ALA A 245 -34.19 -31.66 -18.60
CA ALA A 245 -33.09 -31.00 -19.28
C ALA A 245 -32.05 -30.45 -18.27
N VAL A 246 -30.89 -31.11 -18.21
CA VAL A 246 -29.73 -30.67 -17.42
C VAL A 246 -29.06 -29.51 -18.16
N ILE A 247 -29.28 -28.27 -17.71
CA ILE A 247 -28.52 -27.11 -18.21
C ILE A 247 -27.12 -27.15 -17.58
N PRO A 248 -26.03 -27.23 -18.38
CA PRO A 248 -24.67 -27.21 -17.84
C PRO A 248 -24.36 -25.87 -17.14
N GLY A 249 -23.98 -25.93 -15.88
CA GLY A 249 -23.40 -24.82 -15.11
C GLY A 249 -21.88 -24.93 -15.11
N GLY A 250 -21.17 -23.80 -15.19
CA GLY A 250 -19.70 -23.81 -15.09
C GLY A 250 -19.24 -24.49 -13.81
N ILE A 251 -18.17 -25.29 -13.88
CA ILE A 251 -17.64 -26.01 -12.69
C ILE A 251 -16.95 -25.06 -11.70
N LEU A 252 -16.46 -23.93 -12.19
CA LEU A 252 -15.74 -22.90 -11.43
C LEU A 252 -16.69 -21.85 -10.90
N ALA A 253 -16.45 -21.40 -9.66
CA ALA A 253 -17.18 -20.30 -9.06
C ALA A 253 -16.92 -18.99 -9.80
N THR A 254 -17.94 -18.12 -9.84
CA THR A 254 -17.85 -16.77 -10.42
C THR A 254 -17.29 -15.74 -9.44
N HIS A 255 -17.47 -15.97 -8.14
CA HIS A 255 -17.05 -15.05 -7.07
C HIS A 255 -16.69 -15.83 -5.79
N PRO A 256 -15.73 -15.38 -4.94
CA PRO A 256 -15.41 -16.05 -3.67
C PRO A 256 -16.58 -16.13 -2.69
N SER A 257 -17.59 -15.25 -2.83
CA SER A 257 -18.83 -15.32 -2.04
C SER A 257 -19.58 -16.64 -2.19
N ALA A 258 -19.37 -17.37 -3.30
CA ALA A 258 -19.88 -18.72 -3.46
C ALA A 258 -19.30 -19.72 -2.43
N PHE A 259 -18.20 -19.38 -1.76
CA PHE A 259 -17.57 -20.16 -0.71
C PHE A 259 -17.88 -19.65 0.71
N ALA A 260 -18.82 -18.71 0.91
CA ALA A 260 -19.08 -18.10 2.23
C ALA A 260 -19.26 -19.12 3.37
N ASN A 261 -19.90 -20.25 3.11
CA ASN A 261 -20.14 -21.31 4.09
C ASN A 261 -19.10 -22.45 4.06
N CYS A 262 -17.92 -22.20 3.50
CA CYS A 262 -16.86 -23.20 3.34
C CYS A 262 -15.70 -23.08 4.34
N GLY A 263 -15.78 -22.17 5.32
CA GLY A 263 -14.68 -21.90 6.28
C GLY A 263 -14.29 -23.09 7.15
N GLN A 264 -15.17 -24.08 7.29
CA GLN A 264 -14.94 -25.32 8.04
C GLN A 264 -14.60 -26.51 7.14
N ILE A 265 -14.52 -26.33 5.82
CA ILE A 265 -14.33 -27.44 4.86
C ILE A 265 -12.85 -27.74 4.72
N ALA A 266 -12.31 -28.64 5.53
CA ALA A 266 -10.91 -29.07 5.45
C ALA A 266 -10.72 -30.14 4.35
N SER A 267 -9.55 -30.13 3.71
CA SER A 267 -9.12 -31.18 2.78
C SER A 267 -8.64 -32.40 3.56
N ARG A 268 -8.87 -33.60 3.03
CA ARG A 268 -8.46 -34.86 3.66
C ARG A 268 -7.29 -35.47 2.87
N GLU A 269 -6.46 -36.26 3.54
CA GLU A 269 -5.33 -36.93 2.88
C GLU A 269 -5.81 -37.78 1.69
N ARG A 270 -5.16 -37.60 0.54
CA ARG A 270 -5.45 -38.34 -0.69
C ARG A 270 -4.49 -39.53 -0.84
N PRO A 271 -4.94 -40.61 -1.50
CA PRO A 271 -4.03 -41.57 -2.08
C PRO A 271 -3.18 -40.90 -3.17
N VAL A 272 -1.88 -41.26 -3.25
CA VAL A 272 -0.84 -40.65 -4.09
C VAL A 272 -1.18 -40.57 -5.59
N ASN A 273 -2.15 -41.35 -6.09
CA ASN A 273 -2.51 -41.43 -7.51
C ASN A 273 -3.73 -40.57 -7.95
N ASP A 274 -4.33 -39.79 -7.05
CA ASP A 274 -5.52 -38.99 -7.34
C ASP A 274 -5.16 -37.52 -7.61
N SER A 275 -4.65 -37.25 -8.82
CA SER A 275 -4.36 -35.89 -9.29
C SER A 275 -5.56 -35.23 -9.98
N LEU A 276 -5.80 -33.96 -9.67
CA LEU A 276 -6.79 -33.12 -10.34
C LEU A 276 -6.14 -32.49 -11.58
N ASP A 277 -6.65 -32.78 -12.79
CA ASP A 277 -5.97 -32.38 -14.04
C ASP A 277 -6.93 -31.68 -15.02
N LEU A 278 -6.49 -30.54 -15.56
CA LEU A 278 -7.24 -29.72 -16.52
C LEU A 278 -6.68 -29.94 -17.93
N ARG A 279 -7.38 -30.73 -18.75
CA ARG A 279 -6.99 -31.01 -20.14
C ARG A 279 -8.16 -30.87 -21.11
N GLY A 280 -7.96 -30.11 -22.19
CA GLY A 280 -8.91 -30.01 -23.29
C GLY A 280 -10.28 -29.45 -22.90
N GLY A 281 -10.34 -28.51 -21.96
CA GLY A 281 -11.59 -27.93 -21.45
C GLY A 281 -12.37 -28.84 -20.50
N ASN A 282 -11.76 -29.93 -20.04
CA ASN A 282 -12.31 -30.86 -19.06
C ASN A 282 -11.41 -30.96 -17.83
N LEU A 283 -12.05 -31.20 -16.70
CA LEU A 283 -11.46 -31.53 -15.42
C LEU A 283 -11.51 -33.05 -15.24
N TRP A 284 -10.35 -33.64 -15.01
CA TRP A 284 -10.18 -35.06 -14.75
C TRP A 284 -9.86 -35.23 -13.28
N LEU A 285 -10.69 -36.01 -12.59
CA LEU A 285 -10.50 -36.31 -11.18
C LEU A 285 -11.19 -37.63 -10.82
N ARG A 286 -10.68 -38.32 -9.81
CA ARG A 286 -11.32 -39.54 -9.30
C ARG A 286 -12.29 -39.18 -8.19
N LEU A 287 -13.55 -39.55 -8.36
CA LEU A 287 -14.62 -39.30 -7.38
C LEU A 287 -15.36 -40.59 -7.06
N PHE A 288 -15.80 -40.70 -5.82
CA PHE A 288 -16.87 -41.63 -5.48
C PHE A 288 -18.18 -41.04 -6.00
N LEU A 289 -18.96 -41.83 -6.72
CA LEU A 289 -20.27 -41.42 -7.19
C LEU A 289 -21.33 -42.01 -6.26
N HIS A 290 -22.14 -41.13 -5.67
CA HIS A 290 -23.26 -41.51 -4.83
C HIS A 290 -24.55 -41.06 -5.49
N THR A 291 -25.48 -41.97 -5.70
CA THR A 291 -26.81 -41.62 -6.19
C THR A 291 -27.75 -41.46 -4.99
N THR A 292 -28.34 -40.27 -4.85
CA THR A 292 -29.30 -40.00 -3.78
C THR A 292 -30.62 -40.74 -4.02
N SER A 293 -31.47 -40.83 -3.00
CA SER A 293 -32.83 -41.41 -3.12
C SER A 293 -33.70 -40.70 -4.17
N GLY A 294 -33.36 -39.45 -4.52
CA GLY A 294 -34.02 -38.67 -5.59
C GLY A 294 -33.47 -38.90 -7.00
N GLY A 295 -32.54 -39.85 -7.19
CA GLY A 295 -31.95 -40.18 -8.49
C GLY A 295 -30.82 -39.23 -8.95
N GLU A 296 -30.37 -38.32 -8.08
CA GLU A 296 -29.31 -37.37 -8.40
C GLU A 296 -27.94 -37.98 -8.15
N THR A 297 -27.02 -37.81 -9.11
CA THR A 297 -25.64 -38.28 -8.95
C THR A 297 -24.80 -37.19 -8.28
N LEU A 298 -24.20 -37.52 -7.15
CA LEU A 298 -23.25 -36.69 -6.44
C LEU A 298 -21.84 -37.25 -6.61
N GLY A 299 -20.89 -36.39 -6.98
CA GLY A 299 -19.47 -36.67 -6.90
C GLY A 299 -18.94 -36.28 -5.52
N LEU A 300 -18.38 -37.23 -4.78
CA LEU A 300 -17.89 -36.98 -3.43
C LEU A 300 -16.45 -36.50 -3.48
N LEU A 301 -16.23 -35.28 -3.01
CA LEU A 301 -14.92 -34.68 -2.88
C LEU A 301 -14.20 -35.27 -1.66
N ASN A 302 -12.87 -35.21 -1.64
CA ASN A 302 -12.07 -35.61 -0.49
C ASN A 302 -11.94 -34.46 0.53
N CYS A 303 -13.02 -33.72 0.77
CA CYS A 303 -13.07 -32.63 1.72
C CYS A 303 -14.40 -32.65 2.48
N GLY A 304 -14.42 -32.10 3.68
CA GLY A 304 -15.59 -32.10 4.55
C GLY A 304 -15.37 -31.23 5.78
N PRO A 305 -16.36 -31.12 6.68
CA PRO A 305 -16.22 -30.32 7.89
C PRO A 305 -15.04 -30.83 8.73
N GLU A 306 -14.22 -29.93 9.24
CA GLU A 306 -13.00 -30.23 10.01
C GLU A 306 -13.30 -31.09 11.25
N HIS A 307 -14.40 -30.78 11.95
CA HIS A 307 -14.83 -31.48 13.16
C HIS A 307 -15.81 -32.63 12.94
N ASP A 308 -16.13 -32.98 11.68
CA ASP A 308 -17.09 -34.05 11.36
C ASP A 308 -16.54 -34.93 10.21
N THR A 309 -15.80 -35.97 10.60
CA THR A 309 -15.20 -36.93 9.67
C THR A 309 -16.23 -37.78 8.92
N ASP A 310 -17.45 -37.86 9.46
CA ASP A 310 -18.54 -38.67 8.92
C ASP A 310 -19.30 -37.96 7.82
N LYS A 311 -19.07 -36.65 7.59
CA LYS A 311 -19.61 -35.92 6.45
C LYS A 311 -18.55 -35.61 5.40
N VAL A 312 -18.94 -35.60 4.14
CA VAL A 312 -18.12 -35.21 2.99
C VAL A 312 -18.90 -34.25 2.09
N VAL A 313 -18.19 -33.45 1.31
CA VAL A 313 -18.83 -32.57 0.32
C VAL A 313 -19.19 -33.37 -0.93
N GLY A 314 -20.48 -33.38 -1.26
CA GLY A 314 -21.01 -33.91 -2.52
C GLY A 314 -21.31 -32.79 -3.51
N ILE A 315 -20.73 -32.85 -4.70
CA ILE A 315 -21.04 -31.94 -5.81
C ILE A 315 -22.07 -32.60 -6.75
N PRO A 316 -23.11 -31.86 -7.18
CA PRO A 316 -24.10 -32.39 -8.10
C PRO A 316 -23.49 -32.57 -9.49
N LEU A 317 -23.59 -33.79 -10.03
CA LEU A 317 -23.10 -34.17 -11.34
C LEU A 317 -24.23 -34.77 -12.16
N ALA A 318 -24.27 -34.42 -13.44
CA ALA A 318 -25.22 -34.98 -14.36
C ALA A 318 -24.53 -35.42 -15.65
N THR A 319 -24.94 -36.58 -16.15
CA THR A 319 -24.53 -37.07 -17.47
C THR A 319 -25.29 -36.29 -18.54
N THR A 320 -24.58 -35.81 -19.55
CA THR A 320 -25.24 -35.18 -20.71
C THR A 320 -25.71 -36.24 -21.69
N SER A 321 -26.86 -36.03 -22.35
CA SER A 321 -27.55 -36.95 -23.28
C SER A 321 -26.69 -37.49 -24.43
N GLU A 322 -25.53 -36.88 -24.67
CA GLU A 322 -24.60 -37.14 -25.78
C GLU A 322 -23.15 -37.44 -25.30
N GLY A 323 -22.95 -37.61 -23.99
CA GLY A 323 -21.62 -37.78 -23.40
C GLY A 323 -21.08 -39.21 -23.56
N GLN A 324 -19.76 -39.34 -23.76
CA GLN A 324 -19.08 -40.63 -23.60
C GLN A 324 -19.21 -41.13 -22.14
N PRO A 325 -19.14 -42.45 -21.90
CA PRO A 325 -19.17 -42.99 -20.53
C PRO A 325 -18.12 -42.30 -19.64
N GLY A 326 -18.56 -41.74 -18.51
CA GLY A 326 -17.69 -41.03 -17.57
C GLY A 326 -17.60 -39.51 -17.74
N GLU A 327 -18.35 -38.91 -18.67
CA GLU A 327 -18.47 -37.45 -18.83
C GLU A 327 -19.65 -36.85 -18.05
N TYR A 328 -19.37 -35.80 -17.29
CA TYR A 328 -20.33 -35.13 -16.42
C TYR A 328 -20.28 -33.60 -16.58
N VAL A 329 -21.35 -32.94 -16.18
CA VAL A 329 -21.44 -31.49 -16.00
C VAL A 329 -21.98 -31.21 -14.60
N ARG A 330 -21.57 -30.09 -14.00
CA ARG A 330 -22.25 -29.57 -12.82
C ARG A 330 -23.49 -28.80 -13.30
N PRO A 331 -24.72 -29.14 -12.91
CA PRO A 331 -25.89 -28.44 -13.45
C PRO A 331 -25.97 -26.99 -12.96
N LYS A 332 -26.46 -26.08 -13.80
CA LYS A 332 -26.63 -24.66 -13.49
C LYS A 332 -27.60 -24.49 -12.31
N GLY A 333 -27.22 -23.67 -11.34
CA GLY A 333 -28.02 -23.42 -10.13
C GLY A 333 -28.03 -24.57 -9.12
N ARG A 334 -27.28 -25.66 -9.34
CA ARG A 334 -27.13 -26.75 -8.36
C ARG A 334 -25.86 -26.56 -7.53
N HIS A 335 -26.05 -26.53 -6.22
CA HIS A 335 -24.99 -26.26 -5.26
C HIS A 335 -24.46 -27.53 -4.58
N ALA A 336 -23.24 -27.45 -4.06
CA ALA A 336 -22.65 -28.54 -3.28
C ALA A 336 -23.40 -28.71 -1.95
N ALA A 337 -23.42 -29.93 -1.44
CA ALA A 337 -24.09 -30.27 -0.19
C ALA A 337 -23.21 -31.16 0.69
N LEU A 338 -23.38 -31.07 2.00
CA LEU A 338 -22.77 -31.98 2.95
C LEU A 338 -23.59 -33.27 3.01
N ILE A 339 -22.94 -34.41 2.82
CA ILE A 339 -23.59 -35.72 2.88
C ILE A 339 -22.80 -36.69 3.75
N PRO A 340 -23.46 -37.70 4.36
CA PRO A 340 -22.77 -38.75 5.10
C PRO A 340 -21.80 -39.53 4.21
N LYS A 341 -20.61 -39.82 4.73
CA LYS A 341 -19.57 -40.60 4.07
C LYS A 341 -20.09 -42.03 3.84
N PRO A 342 -20.17 -42.51 2.58
CA PRO A 342 -20.66 -43.85 2.31
C PRO A 342 -19.68 -44.93 2.79
N ALA A 343 -20.22 -46.08 3.23
CA ALA A 343 -19.42 -47.22 3.65
C ALA A 343 -18.55 -47.76 2.50
N SER A 344 -17.27 -48.02 2.81
CA SER A 344 -16.09 -48.28 1.97
C SER A 344 -16.12 -49.46 0.96
N LYS A 345 -17.25 -49.77 0.31
CA LYS A 345 -17.36 -50.89 -0.66
C LYS A 345 -17.29 -50.49 -2.15
N VAL A 346 -17.25 -49.20 -2.47
CA VAL A 346 -17.26 -48.70 -3.86
C VAL A 346 -15.90 -48.10 -4.18
N SER A 347 -15.28 -48.45 -5.31
CA SER A 347 -14.03 -47.84 -5.79
C SER A 347 -14.29 -46.49 -6.47
N ALA A 348 -13.45 -45.49 -6.22
CA ALA A 348 -13.51 -44.21 -6.92
C ALA A 348 -13.38 -44.40 -8.44
N LYS A 349 -14.20 -43.70 -9.22
CA LYS A 349 -14.17 -43.74 -10.69
C LYS A 349 -13.48 -42.49 -11.22
N LEU A 350 -12.74 -42.63 -12.31
CA LEU A 350 -12.24 -41.48 -13.05
C LEU A 350 -13.41 -40.78 -13.73
N VAL A 351 -13.60 -39.50 -13.40
CA VAL A 351 -14.70 -38.66 -13.85
C VAL A 351 -14.12 -37.53 -14.69
N ARG A 352 -14.76 -37.24 -15.83
CA ARG A 352 -14.46 -36.10 -16.68
C ARG A 352 -15.56 -35.05 -16.54
N ILE A 353 -15.28 -33.91 -15.92
CA ILE A 353 -16.23 -32.81 -15.75
C ILE A 353 -15.91 -31.69 -16.73
N ARG A 354 -16.88 -31.22 -17.53
CA ARG A 354 -16.64 -30.05 -18.39
C ARG A 354 -16.43 -28.76 -17.58
N VAL A 355 -15.40 -28.00 -17.93
CA VAL A 355 -14.97 -26.81 -17.15
C VAL A 355 -15.72 -25.55 -17.58
N ASP A 356 -15.72 -25.30 -18.89
CA ASP A 356 -16.36 -24.15 -19.50
C ASP A 356 -17.69 -24.60 -20.14
N CYS A 357 -18.80 -24.01 -19.71
CA CYS A 357 -20.11 -24.16 -20.38
C CYS A 357 -20.29 -23.12 -21.49
N GLU A 358 -19.37 -22.16 -21.63
CA GLU A 358 -19.21 -21.42 -22.89
C GLU A 358 -18.46 -22.30 -23.89
N ARG A 359 -19.11 -23.36 -24.35
CA ARG A 359 -18.77 -23.88 -25.68
C ARG A 359 -19.54 -23.06 -26.69
N LYS A 360 -18.76 -22.37 -27.54
CA LYS A 360 -19.07 -22.23 -28.97
C LYS A 360 -19.84 -23.49 -29.41
N SER A 361 -21.06 -23.29 -29.88
CA SER A 361 -21.97 -24.37 -30.26
C SER A 361 -21.26 -25.43 -31.11
N SER A 362 -21.04 -26.62 -30.53
CA SER A 362 -20.92 -27.82 -31.34
C SER A 362 -22.29 -28.47 -31.32
N ALA A 363 -22.97 -28.35 -32.45
CA ALA A 363 -24.32 -28.79 -32.69
C ALA A 363 -24.55 -30.25 -32.28
N ALA A 364 -25.67 -30.46 -31.61
CA ALA A 364 -26.35 -31.72 -31.66
C ALA A 364 -27.85 -31.49 -31.87
N LEU A 365 -28.38 -32.32 -32.75
CA LEU A 365 -29.62 -32.12 -33.49
C LEU A 365 -30.83 -32.23 -32.57
N SER A 366 -31.40 -31.09 -32.17
CA SER A 366 -32.82 -31.02 -31.86
C SER A 366 -33.59 -31.35 -33.14
N ARG A 367 -34.45 -32.38 -33.10
CA ARG A 367 -35.27 -32.71 -34.27
C ARG A 367 -36.39 -31.66 -34.42
N PRO A 368 -36.54 -31.04 -35.61
CA PRO A 368 -37.44 -29.91 -35.84
C PRO A 368 -38.93 -30.29 -35.71
N TYR A 369 -39.78 -29.31 -35.37
CA TYR A 369 -41.25 -29.41 -35.48
C TYR A 369 -41.76 -28.42 -36.54
N PHE A 370 -42.96 -28.65 -37.08
CA PHE A 370 -43.47 -27.87 -38.21
C PHE A 370 -44.73 -27.07 -37.85
N VAL A 371 -44.71 -25.76 -38.08
CA VAL A 371 -45.89 -24.91 -38.04
C VAL A 371 -46.58 -24.97 -39.40
N HIS A 372 -47.83 -25.41 -39.41
CA HIS A 372 -48.63 -25.49 -40.62
C HIS A 372 -49.62 -24.33 -40.67
N VAL A 373 -49.42 -23.44 -41.62
CA VAL A 373 -50.20 -22.21 -41.76
C VAL A 373 -51.46 -22.48 -42.59
N GLN A 374 -52.62 -22.48 -41.93
CA GLN A 374 -53.94 -22.63 -42.53
C GLN A 374 -54.59 -21.27 -42.70
N LYS A 375 -54.66 -20.79 -43.94
CA LYS A 375 -55.38 -19.55 -44.27
C LYS A 375 -56.77 -19.86 -44.83
N THR A 376 -57.81 -19.26 -44.28
CA THR A 376 -59.15 -19.24 -44.89
C THR A 376 -59.38 -17.99 -45.75
N VAL A 377 -58.58 -16.94 -45.54
CA VAL A 377 -58.60 -15.69 -46.30
C VAL A 377 -57.76 -15.83 -47.58
N ARG A 378 -58.40 -15.72 -48.76
CA ARG A 378 -57.74 -15.91 -50.07
C ARG A 378 -56.78 -14.78 -50.45
N SER A 379 -57.02 -13.56 -49.97
CA SER A 379 -56.23 -12.37 -50.30
C SER A 379 -54.92 -12.25 -49.51
N LEU A 380 -54.77 -13.03 -48.43
CA LEU A 380 -53.62 -12.96 -47.52
C LEU A 380 -52.50 -13.92 -47.96
N GLU A 381 -51.27 -13.41 -48.07
CA GLU A 381 -50.08 -14.16 -48.45
C GLU A 381 -48.97 -14.02 -47.40
N LEU A 382 -48.33 -15.14 -47.05
CA LEU A 382 -47.12 -15.14 -46.21
C LEU A 382 -45.95 -14.64 -47.08
N VAL A 383 -45.39 -13.49 -46.72
CA VAL A 383 -44.36 -12.81 -47.53
C VAL A 383 -42.96 -12.87 -46.91
N ASP A 384 -42.85 -13.03 -45.59
CA ASP A 384 -41.57 -13.06 -44.90
C ASP A 384 -41.67 -13.85 -43.58
N VAL A 385 -40.57 -14.49 -43.18
CA VAL A 385 -40.47 -15.29 -41.95
C VAL A 385 -39.10 -15.03 -41.32
N GLU A 386 -39.08 -14.73 -40.01
CA GLU A 386 -37.86 -14.54 -39.22
C GLU A 386 -37.84 -15.56 -38.06
N PRO A 387 -36.71 -16.27 -37.79
CA PRO A 387 -35.38 -16.10 -38.37
C PRO A 387 -35.25 -16.58 -39.83
N ARG A 388 -34.62 -15.78 -40.70
CA ARG A 388 -34.35 -16.13 -42.12
C ARG A 388 -33.24 -17.18 -42.26
N SER A 389 -33.55 -18.45 -42.04
CA SER A 389 -32.65 -19.58 -42.37
C SER A 389 -33.06 -20.19 -43.71
N ARG A 390 -32.10 -20.55 -44.58
CA ARG A 390 -32.37 -21.08 -45.94
C ARG A 390 -33.30 -22.31 -46.00
N SER A 391 -33.54 -22.98 -44.88
CA SER A 391 -34.37 -24.19 -44.74
C SER A 391 -35.68 -24.00 -43.95
N CYS A 392 -35.97 -22.84 -43.36
CA CYS A 392 -37.08 -22.71 -42.39
C CYS A 392 -38.48 -22.47 -43.01
N TRP A 393 -38.59 -22.09 -44.28
CA TRP A 393 -39.89 -21.81 -44.92
C TRP A 393 -40.08 -22.63 -46.20
N HIS A 394 -41.02 -23.57 -46.18
CA HIS A 394 -41.43 -24.37 -47.32
C HIS A 394 -42.71 -23.79 -47.95
N LYS A 395 -42.53 -22.83 -48.86
CA LYS A 395 -43.61 -22.05 -49.50
C LYS A 395 -44.72 -22.92 -50.12
N ASP A 396 -44.36 -23.97 -50.85
CA ASP A 396 -45.32 -24.85 -51.56
C ASP A 396 -46.06 -25.83 -50.64
N ARG A 397 -45.55 -26.04 -49.42
CA ARG A 397 -46.13 -26.96 -48.43
C ARG A 397 -46.88 -26.23 -47.31
N ALA A 398 -46.87 -24.89 -47.31
CA ALA A 398 -47.39 -24.05 -46.23
C ALA A 398 -46.85 -24.45 -44.84
N LEU A 399 -45.59 -24.89 -44.79
CA LEU A 399 -44.90 -25.31 -43.57
C LEU A 399 -43.76 -24.34 -43.25
N VAL A 400 -43.67 -23.98 -41.97
CA VAL A 400 -42.51 -23.31 -41.39
C VAL A 400 -41.83 -24.32 -40.47
N GLU A 401 -40.60 -24.69 -40.81
CA GLU A 401 -39.76 -25.60 -40.03
C GLU A 401 -39.16 -24.83 -38.86
N VAL A 402 -39.37 -25.34 -37.66
CA VAL A 402 -38.84 -24.79 -36.42
C VAL A 402 -37.77 -25.73 -35.90
N THR A 403 -36.52 -25.32 -36.06
CA THR A 403 -35.35 -26.02 -35.51
C THR A 403 -35.11 -25.50 -34.11
N ALA A 404 -34.98 -26.37 -33.10
CA ALA A 404 -34.72 -25.90 -31.73
C ALA A 404 -33.28 -25.37 -31.65
N GLY A 405 -33.13 -24.15 -31.14
CA GLY A 405 -31.82 -23.57 -30.86
C GLY A 405 -31.05 -24.40 -29.81
N PRO A 406 -29.73 -24.21 -29.70
CA PRO A 406 -28.90 -25.03 -28.80
C PRO A 406 -29.18 -24.83 -27.30
N ASP A 407 -29.91 -23.77 -26.92
CA ASP A 407 -30.40 -23.54 -25.56
C ASP A 407 -31.88 -23.95 -25.44
N SER A 408 -32.18 -25.01 -24.68
CA SER A 408 -33.54 -25.55 -24.56
C SER A 408 -34.54 -24.68 -23.79
N ASP A 409 -34.11 -23.54 -23.26
CA ASP A 409 -34.92 -22.62 -22.43
C ASP A 409 -35.16 -21.24 -23.07
N CYS A 410 -34.67 -20.98 -24.28
CA CYS A 410 -35.04 -19.76 -24.98
C CYS A 410 -36.40 -19.95 -25.66
N MET A 411 -37.36 -19.06 -25.37
CA MET A 411 -38.60 -18.97 -26.15
C MET A 411 -38.22 -18.79 -27.61
N GLN A 412 -38.53 -19.78 -28.44
CA GLN A 412 -38.27 -19.67 -29.86
C GLN A 412 -39.31 -18.75 -30.46
N ARG A 413 -38.85 -17.57 -30.84
CA ARG A 413 -39.67 -16.55 -31.45
C ARG A 413 -39.62 -16.68 -32.96
N ILE A 414 -40.77 -16.95 -33.56
CA ILE A 414 -40.94 -16.97 -35.02
C ILE A 414 -41.88 -15.85 -35.37
N LEU A 415 -41.41 -14.95 -36.23
CA LEU A 415 -42.26 -13.88 -36.76
C LEU A 415 -42.63 -14.27 -38.18
N THR A 416 -43.93 -14.24 -38.45
CA THR A 416 -44.47 -14.48 -39.78
C THR A 416 -45.20 -13.21 -40.23
N ARG A 417 -44.83 -12.70 -41.40
CA ARG A 417 -45.43 -11.50 -41.98
C ARG A 417 -46.42 -11.88 -43.07
N PHE A 418 -47.66 -11.45 -42.89
CA PHE A 418 -48.75 -11.67 -43.81
C PHE A 418 -49.16 -10.36 -44.48
N ARG A 419 -49.16 -10.37 -45.81
CA ARG A 419 -49.54 -9.23 -46.64
C ARG A 419 -50.85 -9.49 -47.34
N ASP A 420 -51.71 -8.49 -47.32
CA ASP A 420 -52.92 -8.48 -48.13
C ASP A 420 -52.65 -7.84 -49.50
N LYS A 421 -53.38 -8.28 -50.54
CA LYS A 421 -53.21 -7.80 -51.93
C LYS A 421 -53.60 -6.34 -52.13
N THR A 422 -54.35 -5.75 -51.20
CA THR A 422 -54.68 -4.32 -51.22
C THR A 422 -53.42 -3.46 -51.19
N LYS A 423 -53.36 -2.40 -51.98
CA LYS A 423 -52.25 -1.43 -51.93
C LYS A 423 -52.40 -0.57 -50.67
N ASP A 424 -51.27 -0.22 -50.07
CA ASP A 424 -51.15 0.72 -48.92
C ASP A 424 -51.71 0.27 -47.56
N SER A 425 -52.05 -1.01 -47.40
CA SER A 425 -52.41 -1.57 -46.09
C SER A 425 -51.19 -1.99 -45.26
N ALA A 426 -51.27 -1.85 -43.94
CA ALA A 426 -50.26 -2.40 -43.02
C ALA A 426 -50.25 -3.94 -43.10
N ASP A 427 -49.06 -4.52 -43.00
CA ASP A 427 -48.89 -5.97 -42.98
C ASP A 427 -49.17 -6.49 -41.57
N PHE A 428 -49.76 -7.69 -41.47
CA PHE A 428 -49.92 -8.38 -40.20
C PHE A 428 -48.65 -9.11 -39.84
N VAL A 429 -48.23 -9.01 -38.58
CA VAL A 429 -47.09 -9.74 -38.04
C VAL A 429 -47.62 -10.64 -36.93
N VAL A 430 -47.50 -11.95 -37.12
CA VAL A 430 -47.81 -12.92 -36.10
C VAL A 430 -46.51 -13.39 -35.48
N VAL A 431 -46.33 -13.07 -34.21
CA VAL A 431 -45.19 -13.50 -33.39
C VAL A 431 -45.63 -14.73 -32.62
N LEU A 432 -44.98 -15.86 -32.90
CA LEU A 432 -45.16 -17.11 -32.17
C LEU A 432 -43.99 -17.28 -31.23
N GLU A 433 -44.27 -17.39 -29.94
CA GLU A 433 -43.28 -17.75 -28.94
C GLU A 433 -43.61 -19.15 -28.44
N ALA A 434 -42.73 -20.09 -28.78
CA ALA A 434 -42.90 -21.49 -28.44
C ALA A 434 -41.63 -22.00 -27.76
N GLN A 435 -41.78 -22.63 -26.61
CA GLN A 435 -40.69 -23.32 -25.93
C GLN A 435 -40.66 -24.78 -26.37
N SER A 436 -39.47 -25.35 -26.49
CA SER A 436 -39.28 -26.73 -26.98
C SER A 436 -39.92 -27.82 -26.10
N SER A 437 -40.33 -27.47 -24.87
CA SER A 437 -40.85 -28.35 -23.83
C SER A 437 -42.33 -28.14 -23.50
N ASP A 438 -42.95 -27.02 -23.88
CA ASP A 438 -44.31 -26.67 -23.45
C ASP A 438 -45.36 -26.94 -24.54
N THR A 439 -46.52 -27.47 -24.12
CA THR A 439 -47.68 -27.67 -25.02
C THR A 439 -48.47 -26.38 -25.26
N LYS A 440 -48.09 -25.29 -24.57
CA LYS A 440 -48.68 -23.95 -24.69
C LYS A 440 -47.74 -22.99 -25.44
N ALA A 441 -47.95 -22.85 -26.73
CA ALA A 441 -47.32 -21.78 -27.51
C ALA A 441 -48.13 -20.49 -27.37
N GLN A 442 -47.44 -19.38 -27.05
CA GLN A 442 -48.03 -18.05 -26.99
C GLN A 442 -47.92 -17.39 -28.37
N TYR A 443 -48.89 -16.54 -28.70
CA TYR A 443 -48.88 -15.82 -29.96
C TYR A 443 -49.40 -14.40 -29.80
N HIS A 444 -48.83 -13.51 -30.60
CA HIS A 444 -49.10 -12.07 -30.58
C HIS A 444 -49.35 -11.63 -32.02
N VAL A 445 -50.44 -10.90 -32.23
CA VAL A 445 -50.83 -10.37 -33.54
C VAL A 445 -50.65 -8.87 -33.51
N LEU A 446 -49.76 -8.39 -34.37
CA LEU A 446 -49.37 -6.99 -34.51
C LEU A 446 -49.62 -6.53 -35.95
N ILE A 447 -49.66 -5.22 -36.15
CA ILE A 447 -49.49 -4.62 -37.48
C ILE A 447 -48.12 -3.95 -37.60
N ALA A 448 -47.57 -3.92 -38.80
CA ALA A 448 -46.36 -3.18 -39.11
C ALA A 448 -46.46 -2.52 -40.50
N SER A 449 -45.81 -1.37 -40.64
CA SER A 449 -45.57 -0.78 -41.95
C SER A 449 -44.79 -1.76 -42.84
N ARG A 450 -45.11 -1.78 -44.14
CA ARG A 450 -44.43 -2.64 -45.13
C ARG A 450 -42.93 -2.37 -45.22
N GLN A 451 -42.52 -1.15 -44.88
CA GLN A 451 -41.14 -0.68 -44.90
C GLN A 451 -40.34 -1.10 -43.66
N THR A 452 -41.01 -1.39 -42.54
CA THR A 452 -40.33 -1.81 -41.30
C THR A 452 -39.78 -3.23 -41.46
N SER A 453 -38.52 -3.46 -41.10
CA SER A 453 -37.91 -4.79 -41.22
C SER A 453 -38.48 -5.77 -40.19
N LEU A 454 -38.80 -6.99 -40.61
CA LEU A 454 -39.28 -8.05 -39.70
C LEU A 454 -38.20 -8.45 -38.69
N GLN A 455 -36.93 -8.42 -39.10
CA GLN A 455 -35.76 -8.68 -38.27
C GLN A 455 -35.58 -7.61 -37.18
N GLU A 456 -35.85 -6.35 -37.52
CA GLU A 456 -35.75 -5.24 -36.58
C GLU A 456 -36.83 -5.33 -35.49
N ILE A 457 -38.06 -5.69 -35.89
CA ILE A 457 -39.16 -6.00 -34.97
C ILE A 457 -38.76 -7.19 -34.08
N ALA A 458 -38.25 -8.29 -34.66
CA ALA A 458 -37.86 -9.49 -33.92
C ALA A 458 -36.83 -9.21 -32.81
N ARG A 459 -35.82 -8.40 -33.12
CA ARG A 459 -34.72 -8.04 -32.21
C ARG A 459 -35.20 -7.20 -31.02
N LYS A 460 -36.19 -6.34 -31.24
CA LYS A 460 -36.65 -5.34 -30.27
C LYS A 460 -38.02 -5.64 -29.67
N PHE A 461 -38.65 -6.75 -30.06
CA PHE A 461 -39.95 -7.18 -29.55
C PHE A 461 -39.98 -7.36 -28.03
N GLY A 462 -38.89 -7.87 -27.42
CA GLY A 462 -38.79 -8.02 -25.96
C GLY A 462 -38.65 -6.70 -25.20
N ASP A 463 -38.26 -5.62 -25.90
CA ASP A 463 -38.14 -4.28 -25.32
C ASP A 463 -39.46 -3.50 -25.44
N MET A 464 -40.45 -4.00 -26.20
CA MET A 464 -41.74 -3.34 -26.38
C MET A 464 -42.55 -3.33 -25.08
N ARG A 465 -43.48 -2.37 -24.97
CA ARG A 465 -44.27 -2.18 -23.75
C ARG A 465 -45.13 -3.42 -23.44
N PRO A 466 -45.32 -3.81 -22.17
CA PRO A 466 -46.10 -5.00 -21.80
C PRO A 466 -47.53 -5.00 -22.35
N GLU A 467 -48.15 -3.83 -22.49
CA GLU A 467 -49.51 -3.65 -23.03
C GLU A 467 -49.62 -4.00 -24.53
N ALA A 468 -48.48 -4.06 -25.22
CA ALA A 468 -48.35 -4.44 -26.63
C ALA A 468 -48.41 -5.97 -26.86
N LEU A 469 -48.34 -6.78 -25.80
CA LEU A 469 -48.24 -8.24 -25.85
C LEU A 469 -49.61 -8.94 -25.59
N GLY A 470 -49.77 -10.19 -26.05
CA GLY A 470 -50.94 -11.04 -25.81
C GLY A 470 -52.15 -10.82 -26.73
N LYS A 471 -52.08 -9.93 -27.72
CA LYS A 471 -53.20 -9.64 -28.62
C LYS A 471 -53.38 -10.77 -29.64
N GLN A 472 -54.60 -11.32 -29.75
CA GLN A 472 -54.93 -12.45 -30.64
C GLN A 472 -55.59 -12.01 -31.97
N SER A 473 -55.93 -10.72 -32.06
CA SER A 473 -56.54 -10.10 -33.22
C SER A 473 -55.93 -8.73 -33.48
N ALA A 474 -55.92 -8.33 -34.75
CA ALA A 474 -55.46 -7.02 -35.18
C ALA A 474 -56.26 -6.56 -36.39
N SER A 475 -56.38 -5.24 -36.56
CA SER A 475 -57.00 -4.64 -37.73
C SER A 475 -55.99 -3.78 -38.47
N ASN A 476 -55.88 -3.98 -39.78
CA ASN A 476 -55.11 -3.05 -40.62
C ASN A 476 -56.01 -1.98 -41.27
N GLY A 477 -57.25 -1.81 -40.78
CA GLY A 477 -58.26 -0.87 -41.29
C GLY A 477 -59.10 -1.41 -42.46
N ILE A 478 -58.65 -2.47 -43.12
CA ILE A 478 -59.35 -3.09 -44.27
C ILE A 478 -59.79 -4.51 -43.94
N LEU A 479 -58.95 -5.26 -43.23
CA LEU A 479 -59.19 -6.62 -42.79
C LEU A 479 -59.04 -6.70 -41.27
N ASN A 480 -59.97 -7.39 -40.62
CA ASN A 480 -59.85 -7.79 -39.23
C ASN A 480 -59.37 -9.24 -39.18
N LEU A 481 -58.13 -9.44 -38.72
CA LEU A 481 -57.52 -10.76 -38.67
C LEU A 481 -57.63 -11.31 -37.26
N HIS A 482 -58.19 -12.51 -37.14
CA HIS A 482 -58.17 -13.30 -35.91
C HIS A 482 -57.33 -14.55 -36.11
N VAL A 483 -56.39 -14.77 -35.21
CA VAL A 483 -55.47 -15.91 -35.26
C VAL A 483 -55.83 -16.90 -34.17
N THR A 484 -55.94 -18.17 -34.53
CA THR A 484 -56.14 -19.27 -33.57
C THR A 484 -55.05 -20.30 -33.71
N LEU A 485 -54.59 -20.82 -32.58
CA LEU A 485 -53.57 -21.85 -32.51
C LEU A 485 -54.21 -23.17 -32.07
N GLY A 486 -54.08 -24.23 -32.87
CA GLY A 486 -54.56 -25.56 -32.50
C GLY A 486 -53.51 -26.38 -31.75
N PRO A 487 -53.90 -27.50 -31.10
CA PRO A 487 -52.98 -28.30 -30.30
C PRO A 487 -51.91 -28.99 -31.17
N ILE A 488 -50.72 -29.21 -30.59
CA ILE A 488 -49.63 -29.94 -31.25
C ILE A 488 -50.05 -31.40 -31.44
N SER A 489 -50.15 -31.83 -32.69
CA SER A 489 -50.53 -33.21 -33.03
C SER A 489 -49.39 -34.22 -32.75
N LYS A 490 -49.72 -35.52 -32.63
CA LYS A 490 -48.73 -36.62 -32.47
C LYS A 490 -47.66 -36.66 -33.58
N GLN A 491 -47.93 -36.02 -34.72
CA GLN A 491 -47.00 -35.86 -35.85
C GLN A 491 -46.15 -34.58 -35.78
N ARG A 492 -46.08 -33.90 -34.62
CA ARG A 492 -45.31 -32.65 -34.39
C ARG A 492 -45.65 -31.51 -35.36
N ARG A 493 -46.93 -31.44 -35.75
CA ARG A 493 -47.50 -30.37 -36.56
C ARG A 493 -48.36 -29.47 -35.69
N LEU A 494 -48.06 -28.17 -35.69
CA LEU A 494 -48.81 -27.11 -35.01
C LEU A 494 -49.66 -26.33 -36.04
N PRO A 495 -50.99 -26.47 -36.07
CA PRO A 495 -51.82 -25.74 -37.02
C PRO A 495 -52.06 -24.30 -36.54
N LEU A 496 -51.62 -23.32 -37.33
CA LEU A 496 -51.90 -21.90 -37.14
C LEU A 496 -53.01 -21.50 -38.11
N ARG A 497 -54.20 -21.13 -37.60
CA ARG A 497 -55.36 -20.78 -38.43
C ARG A 497 -55.57 -19.26 -38.46
N LEU A 498 -55.51 -18.71 -39.66
CA LEU A 498 -55.76 -17.29 -39.94
C LEU A 498 -57.13 -17.15 -40.58
N ALA A 499 -58.06 -16.50 -39.86
CA ALA A 499 -59.43 -16.28 -40.30
C ALA A 499 -59.81 -14.79 -40.26
N ALA A 500 -60.63 -14.38 -41.24
CA ALA A 500 -61.26 -13.07 -41.21
C ALA A 500 -62.30 -13.04 -40.09
N SER A 501 -62.23 -12.02 -39.24
CA SER A 501 -63.22 -11.74 -38.20
C SER A 501 -64.22 -10.70 -38.70
N LEU A 502 -65.50 -10.87 -38.37
CA LEU A 502 -66.54 -9.86 -38.62
C LEU A 502 -66.48 -8.72 -37.58
N ASN A 503 -65.88 -8.98 -36.42
CA ASN A 503 -65.76 -8.01 -35.33
C ASN A 503 -64.40 -7.31 -35.37
N SER A 504 -64.39 -5.99 -35.20
CA SER A 504 -63.16 -5.19 -35.07
C SER A 504 -62.53 -5.37 -33.68
N PRO A 505 -61.20 -5.51 -33.59
CA PRO A 505 -60.51 -5.62 -32.31
C PRO A 505 -60.53 -4.30 -31.53
N GLU A 506 -60.67 -4.35 -30.21
CA GLU A 506 -60.69 -3.16 -29.34
C GLU A 506 -59.37 -2.38 -29.36
N ILE A 507 -58.23 -3.06 -29.48
CA ILE A 507 -56.90 -2.45 -29.48
C ILE A 507 -56.04 -3.14 -30.53
N THR A 508 -55.46 -2.36 -31.45
CA THR A 508 -54.46 -2.85 -32.40
C THR A 508 -53.09 -2.26 -32.06
N VAL A 509 -52.09 -3.12 -31.94
CA VAL A 509 -50.72 -2.74 -31.60
C VAL A 509 -49.90 -2.59 -32.88
N ASN A 510 -49.20 -1.46 -33.03
CA ASN A 510 -48.37 -1.16 -34.19
C ASN A 510 -46.88 -1.28 -33.83
N ALA A 511 -46.24 -2.34 -34.33
CA ALA A 511 -44.83 -2.63 -34.06
C ALA A 511 -43.89 -1.50 -34.53
N THR A 512 -44.22 -0.83 -35.64
CA THR A 512 -43.39 0.27 -36.19
C THR A 512 -43.34 1.45 -35.23
N LEU A 513 -44.47 1.78 -34.59
CA LEU A 513 -44.53 2.88 -33.61
C LEU A 513 -43.79 2.54 -32.31
N GLU A 514 -43.93 1.30 -31.82
CA GLU A 514 -43.20 0.85 -30.62
C GLU A 514 -41.68 0.93 -30.81
N LEU A 515 -41.16 0.56 -31.99
CA LEU A 515 -39.74 0.69 -32.31
C LEU A 515 -39.24 2.14 -32.26
N HIS A 516 -40.01 3.07 -32.83
CA HIS A 516 -39.68 4.49 -32.77
C HIS A 516 -39.65 5.02 -31.33
N CYS A 517 -40.59 4.60 -30.48
CA CYS A 517 -40.61 4.97 -29.07
C CYS A 517 -39.35 4.46 -28.34
N LEU A 518 -38.94 3.22 -28.58
CA LEU A 518 -37.74 2.64 -27.98
C LEU A 518 -36.47 3.37 -28.39
N GLN A 519 -36.36 3.78 -29.66
CA GLN A 519 -35.23 4.56 -30.14
C GLN A 519 -35.12 5.91 -29.42
N ARG A 520 -36.24 6.62 -29.22
CA ARG A 520 -36.27 7.88 -28.49
C ARG A 520 -35.94 7.74 -27.00
N MET A 521 -36.32 6.63 -26.38
CA MET A 521 -35.97 6.35 -24.98
C MET A 521 -34.46 6.17 -24.79
N VAL A 522 -33.79 5.51 -25.74
CA VAL A 522 -32.32 5.37 -25.71
C VAL A 522 -31.64 6.73 -25.89
N GLU A 523 -32.14 7.58 -26.78
CA GLU A 523 -31.63 8.95 -26.95
C GLU A 523 -31.74 9.76 -25.64
N ILE A 524 -32.87 9.68 -24.94
CA ILE A 524 -33.07 10.35 -23.65
C ILE A 524 -32.08 9.84 -22.60
N GLN A 525 -31.81 8.54 -22.56
CA GLN A 525 -30.87 7.96 -21.61
C GLN A 525 -29.44 8.46 -21.87
N TRP A 526 -29.00 8.50 -23.13
CA TRP A 526 -27.71 9.07 -23.50
C TRP A 526 -27.58 10.55 -23.16
N ILE A 527 -28.64 11.34 -23.35
CA ILE A 527 -28.66 12.75 -22.96
C ILE A 527 -28.47 12.88 -21.45
N LYS A 528 -29.18 12.09 -20.63
CA LYS A 528 -29.02 12.10 -19.16
C LYS A 528 -27.61 11.73 -18.72
N GLU A 529 -26.98 10.75 -19.36
CA GLU A 529 -25.60 10.35 -19.07
C GLU A 529 -24.61 11.46 -19.45
N ALA A 530 -24.83 12.13 -20.59
CA ALA A 530 -24.03 13.26 -21.02
C ALA A 530 -24.19 14.48 -20.08
N GLU A 531 -25.40 14.78 -19.62
CA GLU A 531 -25.67 15.80 -18.59
C GLU A 531 -24.97 15.45 -17.28
N GLY A 532 -25.07 14.20 -16.83
CA GLY A 532 -24.38 13.73 -15.63
C GLY A 532 -22.85 13.85 -15.73
N LYS A 533 -22.29 13.61 -16.92
CA LYS A 533 -20.85 13.82 -17.16
C LYS A 533 -20.48 15.30 -17.11
N LYS A 534 -21.24 16.16 -17.78
CA LYS A 534 -21.02 17.62 -17.75
C LYS A 534 -21.15 18.20 -16.34
N ALA A 535 -22.12 17.74 -15.54
CA ALA A 535 -22.27 18.18 -14.16
C ALA A 535 -21.07 17.78 -13.27
N ARG A 536 -20.46 16.62 -13.51
CA ARG A 536 -19.22 16.21 -12.82
C ARG A 536 -18.04 17.05 -13.26
N GLU A 537 -17.94 17.35 -14.55
CA GLU A 537 -16.90 18.24 -15.09
C GLU A 537 -17.01 19.65 -14.50
N GLU A 538 -18.22 20.21 -14.45
CA GLU A 538 -18.52 21.50 -13.82
C GLU A 538 -18.13 21.50 -12.34
N LYS A 539 -18.55 20.49 -11.57
CA LYS A 539 -18.18 20.37 -10.16
C LYS A 539 -16.66 20.23 -9.96
N GLY A 540 -15.99 19.52 -10.87
CA GLY A 540 -14.53 19.42 -10.88
C GLY A 540 -13.84 20.75 -11.18
N LEU A 541 -14.40 21.56 -12.09
CA LEU A 541 -13.92 22.91 -12.39
C LEU A 541 -14.16 23.87 -11.23
N SER A 542 -15.33 23.83 -10.58
CA SER A 542 -15.62 24.64 -9.38
C SER A 542 -14.63 24.33 -8.27
N ARG A 543 -14.35 23.05 -8.00
CA ARG A 543 -13.34 22.67 -6.99
C ARG A 543 -11.95 23.19 -7.35
N LYS A 544 -11.54 23.08 -8.61
CA LYS A 544 -10.24 23.64 -9.06
C LYS A 544 -10.18 25.16 -8.91
N LEU A 545 -11.30 25.85 -9.14
CA LEU A 545 -11.40 27.30 -8.96
C LEU A 545 -11.26 27.67 -7.48
N GLU A 546 -11.90 26.94 -6.57
CA GLU A 546 -11.76 27.12 -5.12
C GLU A 546 -10.33 26.83 -4.64
N GLU A 547 -9.72 25.73 -5.08
CA GLU A 547 -8.32 25.38 -4.80
C GLU A 547 -7.37 26.49 -5.28
N LYS A 548 -7.60 27.03 -6.47
CA LYS A 548 -6.82 28.15 -7.01
C LYS A 548 -7.04 29.43 -6.22
N GLY A 549 -8.27 29.72 -5.79
CA GLY A 549 -8.57 30.86 -4.91
C GLY A 549 -7.81 30.78 -3.59
N ALA A 550 -7.87 29.63 -2.91
CA ALA A 550 -7.17 29.42 -1.65
C ALA A 550 -5.64 29.51 -1.79
N ALA A 551 -5.07 29.00 -2.89
CA ALA A 551 -3.64 29.14 -3.18
C ALA A 551 -3.24 30.61 -3.41
N LEU A 552 -4.11 31.40 -4.03
CA LEU A 552 -3.88 32.83 -4.26
C LEU A 552 -3.92 33.63 -2.96
N ASP A 553 -4.84 33.28 -2.06
CA ASP A 553 -4.92 33.86 -0.71
C ASP A 553 -3.67 33.53 0.13
N GLN A 554 -3.18 32.29 0.03
CA GLN A 554 -1.94 31.86 0.69
C GLN A 554 -0.74 32.63 0.16
N ALA A 555 -0.58 32.73 -1.17
CA ALA A 555 0.47 33.51 -1.78
C ALA A 555 0.38 35.00 -1.38
N GLY A 556 -0.82 35.54 -1.23
CA GLY A 556 -1.06 36.90 -0.72
C GLY A 556 -0.56 37.10 0.71
N ARG A 557 -0.78 36.11 1.60
CA ARG A 557 -0.26 36.13 2.97
C ARG A 557 1.27 36.06 3.01
N GLU A 558 1.88 35.17 2.24
CA GLU A 558 3.34 35.05 2.16
C GLU A 558 3.98 36.33 1.62
N LEU A 559 3.40 36.93 0.58
CA LEU A 559 3.83 38.22 0.06
C LEU A 559 3.76 39.33 1.14
N HIS A 560 2.73 39.31 1.99
CA HIS A 560 2.62 40.25 3.10
C HIS A 560 3.74 40.08 4.13
N ILE A 561 4.07 38.84 4.49
CA ILE A 561 5.19 38.54 5.41
C ILE A 561 6.51 39.05 4.82
N VAL A 562 6.79 38.74 3.55
CA VAL A 562 8.02 39.17 2.87
C VAL A 562 8.11 40.70 2.82
N ARG A 563 7.01 41.42 2.61
CA ARG A 563 6.98 42.89 2.64
C ARG A 563 7.33 43.44 4.02
N GLU A 564 6.85 42.80 5.08
CA GLU A 564 7.16 43.21 6.45
C GLU A 564 8.62 42.93 6.82
N GLU A 565 9.18 41.81 6.35
CA GLU A 565 10.61 41.50 6.48
C GLU A 565 11.47 42.56 5.78
N LEU A 566 11.11 42.94 4.55
CA LEU A 566 11.75 44.02 3.80
C LEU A 566 11.69 45.37 4.54
N ARG A 567 10.58 45.66 5.23
CA ARG A 567 10.42 46.86 6.05
C ARG A 567 11.44 46.86 7.20
N ARG A 568 11.55 45.75 7.94
CA ARG A 568 12.53 45.60 9.03
C ARG A 568 13.97 45.72 8.55
N LEU A 569 14.28 45.12 7.40
CA LEU A 569 15.62 45.22 6.80
C LEU A 569 15.98 46.66 6.43
N ARG A 570 15.03 47.44 5.90
CA ARG A 570 15.24 48.88 5.64
C ARG A 570 15.43 49.70 6.91
N GLU A 571 14.71 49.38 7.99
CA GLU A 571 14.93 50.03 9.30
C GLU A 571 16.33 49.74 9.83
N LYS A 572 16.80 48.50 9.70
CA LYS A 572 18.16 48.11 10.08
C LYS A 572 19.22 48.79 9.22
N GLU A 573 19.00 48.88 7.90
CA GLU A 573 19.86 49.63 6.98
C GLU A 573 20.02 51.07 7.43
N ASN A 574 18.91 51.76 7.74
CA ASN A 574 18.95 53.14 8.23
C ASN A 574 19.69 53.31 9.56
N LEU A 575 19.59 52.33 10.47
CA LEU A 575 20.35 52.31 11.73
C LEU A 575 21.85 52.18 11.47
N LEU A 576 22.25 51.25 10.60
CA LEU A 576 23.65 51.03 10.23
C LEU A 576 24.26 52.24 9.51
N VAL A 577 23.50 52.90 8.63
CA VAL A 577 23.94 54.15 7.99
C VAL A 577 24.25 55.22 9.03
N LYS A 578 23.41 55.39 10.06
CA LYS A 578 23.68 56.35 11.15
C LYS A 578 24.92 56.01 11.97
N GLU A 579 25.24 54.73 12.17
CA GLU A 579 26.48 54.32 12.84
C GLU A 579 27.71 54.63 11.98
N VAL A 580 27.62 54.36 10.67
CA VAL A 580 28.70 54.69 9.73
C VAL A 580 28.94 56.20 9.65
N GLU A 581 27.89 57.02 9.71
CA GLU A 581 28.01 58.49 9.76
C GLU A 581 28.65 59.02 11.04
N LYS A 582 28.53 58.31 12.17
CA LYS A 582 29.17 58.67 13.46
C LYS A 582 30.65 58.30 13.54
N GLY A 583 31.04 57.23 12.84
CA GLY A 583 32.41 56.70 12.86
C GLY A 583 33.53 57.73 12.60
N PRO A 584 33.42 58.63 11.61
CA PRO A 584 34.45 59.63 11.33
C PRO A 584 34.72 60.60 12.49
N GLN A 585 33.69 60.94 13.27
CA GLN A 585 33.81 61.89 14.37
C GLN A 585 34.51 61.24 15.57
N GLU A 586 34.12 60.01 15.91
CA GLU A 586 34.76 59.21 16.96
C GLU A 586 36.21 58.84 16.58
N MET A 587 36.47 58.54 15.31
CA MET A 587 37.81 58.28 14.79
C MET A 587 38.71 59.51 14.89
N GLY A 588 38.19 60.71 14.57
CA GLY A 588 38.92 61.97 14.74
C GLY A 588 39.28 62.28 16.20
N GLU A 589 38.38 62.00 17.15
CA GLU A 589 38.66 62.16 18.58
C GLU A 589 39.75 61.19 19.07
N LEU A 590 39.73 59.95 18.59
CA LEU A 590 40.74 58.95 18.90
C LEU A 590 42.11 59.31 18.30
N GLU A 591 42.15 59.82 17.07
CA GLU A 591 43.39 60.30 16.43
C GLU A 591 43.98 61.49 17.20
N ALA A 592 43.14 62.41 17.68
CA ALA A 592 43.58 63.53 18.52
C ALA A 592 44.19 63.05 19.84
N LYS A 593 43.51 62.12 20.55
CA LYS A 593 44.05 61.49 21.76
C LYS A 593 45.34 60.73 21.51
N GLN A 594 45.44 60.01 20.40
CA GLN A 594 46.66 59.29 20.02
C GLN A 594 47.83 60.26 19.82
N LYS A 595 47.59 61.41 19.19
CA LYS A 595 48.59 62.45 19.01
C LYS A 595 49.05 63.05 20.33
N GLU A 596 48.13 63.28 21.27
CA GLU A 596 48.44 63.78 22.61
C GLU A 596 49.27 62.77 23.42
N ILE A 597 48.89 61.49 23.41
CA ILE A 597 49.68 60.41 24.04
C ILE A 597 51.09 60.34 23.44
N ARG A 598 51.23 60.53 22.13
CA ARG A 598 52.54 60.55 21.46
C ARG A 598 53.41 61.70 21.95
N GLN A 599 52.84 62.91 22.05
CA GLN A 599 53.54 64.08 22.59
C GLN A 599 53.94 63.88 24.06
N GLN A 600 53.04 63.31 24.87
CA GLN A 600 53.34 62.96 26.26
C GLN A 600 54.47 61.93 26.35
N ARG A 601 54.50 60.92 25.48
CA ARG A 601 55.60 59.95 25.40
C ARG A 601 56.93 60.59 25.03
N GLU A 602 56.94 61.49 24.06
CA GLU A 602 58.14 62.23 23.64
C GLU A 602 58.65 63.12 24.78
N ALA A 603 57.76 63.82 25.49
CA ALA A 603 58.10 64.61 26.67
C ALA A 603 58.64 63.74 27.82
N MET A 604 58.01 62.60 28.09
CA MET A 604 58.48 61.63 29.09
C MET A 604 59.82 61.00 28.70
N SER A 605 60.07 60.79 27.41
CA SER A 605 61.37 60.32 26.90
C SER A 605 62.46 61.38 27.06
N ALA A 606 62.14 62.65 26.82
CA ALA A 606 63.06 63.77 27.05
C ALA A 606 63.39 63.92 28.54
N LEU A 607 62.37 63.85 29.41
CA LEU A 607 62.54 63.89 30.86
C LEU A 607 63.35 62.69 31.38
N ARG A 608 63.11 61.50 30.82
CA ARG A 608 63.90 60.30 31.12
C ARG A 608 65.37 60.49 30.76
N SER A 609 65.67 61.04 29.58
CA SER A 609 67.04 61.34 29.16
C SER A 609 67.71 62.36 30.10
N GLU A 610 66.99 63.38 30.55
CA GLU A 610 67.50 64.37 31.51
C GLU A 610 67.76 63.76 32.90
N VAL A 611 66.85 62.91 33.38
CA VAL A 611 67.03 62.15 34.63
C VAL A 611 68.19 61.17 34.52
N GLU A 612 68.33 60.45 33.39
CA GLU A 612 69.45 59.56 33.11
C GLU A 612 70.79 60.31 33.09
N GLN A 613 70.84 61.52 32.50
CA GLN A 613 72.03 62.39 32.56
C GLN A 613 72.34 62.89 33.97
N ARG A 614 71.31 63.08 34.80
CA ARG A 614 71.45 63.51 36.20
C ARG A 614 71.86 62.36 37.11
N VAL A 615 71.35 61.17 36.85
CA VAL A 615 71.75 59.90 37.49
C VAL A 615 73.18 59.53 37.08
N ASN A 616 73.58 59.67 35.82
CA ASN A 616 74.97 59.50 35.38
C ASN A 616 75.93 60.51 36.04
N ARG A 617 75.46 61.75 36.29
CA ARG A 617 76.23 62.75 37.06
C ARG A 617 76.36 62.38 38.54
N LEU A 618 75.34 61.74 39.11
CA LEU A 618 75.36 61.23 40.49
C LEU A 618 76.20 59.94 40.63
N TRP A 619 76.26 59.10 39.59
CA TRP A 619 77.06 57.86 39.56
C TRP A 619 78.58 58.10 39.51
N ASN A 620 79.03 59.27 39.02
CA ASN A 620 80.47 59.57 38.84
C ASN A 620 81.22 60.01 40.12
N ASN A 621 80.59 60.03 41.31
CA ASN A 621 81.21 60.40 42.59
C ASN A 621 81.05 59.31 43.69
N ARG A 622 81.95 58.30 43.67
CA ARG A 622 82.34 57.33 44.75
C ARG A 622 81.24 56.51 45.49
N PRO A 623 81.57 55.36 46.12
CA PRO A 623 82.60 54.34 45.86
C PRO A 623 82.01 52.93 45.64
N ILE A 624 82.93 51.99 45.43
CA ILE A 624 82.81 50.57 45.07
C ILE A 624 82.21 49.70 46.20
N ALA A 625 81.51 48.63 45.76
CA ALA A 625 81.08 47.42 46.47
C ALA A 625 80.02 47.63 47.58
N ALA A 626 79.08 46.73 47.83
CA ALA A 626 78.98 45.32 47.54
C ALA A 626 77.50 44.95 47.43
N GLU A 627 77.26 43.85 46.73
CA GLU A 627 76.29 42.81 47.10
C GLU A 627 74.93 43.24 47.65
N ILE A 628 73.92 43.21 46.78
CA ILE A 628 72.58 42.75 47.12
C ILE A 628 72.13 42.00 45.87
N GLY A 629 72.10 40.67 45.85
CA GLY A 629 71.47 39.86 46.87
C GLY A 629 70.28 39.24 46.17
N ASP A 630 70.48 38.00 45.73
CA ASP A 630 69.48 36.94 45.81
C ASP A 630 68.04 37.48 45.68
N GLY A 631 67.70 37.85 44.46
CA GLY A 631 66.32 38.09 44.08
C GLY A 631 65.61 36.76 44.28
N SER A 632 64.92 36.67 45.42
CA SER A 632 64.34 35.45 45.96
C SER A 632 63.83 34.55 44.85
N VAL A 633 64.09 33.25 44.95
CA VAL A 633 63.59 32.21 44.02
C VAL A 633 62.11 32.46 43.66
N ALA A 634 61.31 32.98 44.61
CA ALA A 634 59.93 33.39 44.42
C ALA A 634 59.66 34.50 43.35
N GLU A 635 60.50 35.53 43.21
CA GLU A 635 60.33 36.58 42.17
C GLU A 635 60.73 36.06 40.78
N ALA A 636 61.79 35.24 40.70
CA ALA A 636 62.21 34.61 39.45
C ALA A 636 61.13 33.63 38.94
N ASP A 637 60.53 32.86 39.85
CA ASP A 637 59.44 31.95 39.55
C ASP A 637 58.19 32.68 39.07
N GLN A 638 57.79 33.77 39.73
CA GLN A 638 56.66 34.60 39.31
C GLN A 638 56.88 35.21 37.91
N THR A 639 58.12 35.56 37.59
CA THR A 639 58.50 36.12 36.28
C THR A 639 58.50 35.03 35.19
N LEU A 640 58.88 33.79 35.53
CA LEU A 640 58.84 32.66 34.60
C LEU A 640 57.40 32.29 34.19
N HIS A 641 56.44 32.36 35.12
CA HIS A 641 55.01 32.20 34.82
C HIS A 641 54.51 33.25 33.82
N PHE A 642 54.94 34.51 33.98
CA PHE A 642 54.56 35.58 33.09
C PHE A 642 55.16 35.39 31.69
N ALA A 643 56.43 35.00 31.60
CA ALA A 643 57.08 34.68 30.31
C ALA A 643 56.36 33.51 29.61
N ALA A 644 56.00 32.46 30.34
CA ALA A 644 55.28 31.30 29.81
C ALA A 644 53.85 31.61 29.36
N LYS A 645 53.13 32.50 30.04
CA LYS A 645 51.78 32.95 29.64
C LYS A 645 51.79 33.78 28.35
N ASN A 646 52.83 34.60 28.15
CA ASN A 646 52.92 35.53 27.02
C ASN A 646 53.76 35.02 25.84
N GLY A 647 54.38 33.82 25.95
CA GLY A 647 55.17 33.24 24.86
C GLY A 647 56.56 33.84 24.69
N CYS A 648 57.11 34.51 25.71
CA CYS A 648 58.41 35.17 25.64
C CYS A 648 59.55 34.16 25.85
N GLU A 649 59.97 33.49 24.78
CA GLU A 649 61.00 32.44 24.81
C GLU A 649 62.36 32.90 25.37
N ASP A 650 62.87 34.05 24.90
CA ASP A 650 64.17 34.57 25.35
C ASP A 650 64.17 34.93 26.84
N ALA A 651 63.06 35.48 27.33
CA ALA A 651 62.89 35.79 28.74
C ALA A 651 62.81 34.50 29.59
N ALA A 652 62.04 33.51 29.14
CA ALA A 652 61.96 32.21 29.81
C ALA A 652 63.32 31.51 29.87
N ARG A 653 64.10 31.55 28.78
CA ARG A 653 65.47 31.00 28.71
C ARG A 653 66.40 31.68 29.71
N ALA A 654 66.43 33.02 29.70
CA ALA A 654 67.29 33.80 30.58
C ALA A 654 66.98 33.63 32.07
N LEU A 655 65.73 33.30 32.43
CA LEU A 655 65.28 33.01 33.80
C LEU A 655 65.67 31.59 34.23
N LEU A 656 65.48 30.59 33.37
CA LEU A 656 65.89 29.21 33.64
C LEU A 656 67.41 29.09 33.75
N ASP A 657 68.17 29.83 32.92
CA ASP A 657 69.64 29.87 33.00
C ASP A 657 70.13 30.56 34.28
N ARG A 658 69.27 31.38 34.93
CA ARG A 658 69.52 32.01 36.25
C ARG A 658 69.04 31.16 37.43
N GLY A 659 68.59 29.93 37.19
CA GLY A 659 68.17 28.99 38.23
C GLY A 659 66.71 29.15 38.69
N ALA A 660 65.85 29.79 37.91
CA ALA A 660 64.41 29.76 38.17
C ALA A 660 63.91 28.30 38.17
N ASP A 661 63.04 27.95 39.11
CA ASP A 661 62.53 26.59 39.20
C ASP A 661 61.53 26.33 38.07
N VAL A 662 61.91 25.43 37.16
CA VAL A 662 61.07 25.00 36.02
C VAL A 662 59.73 24.40 36.48
N GLY A 663 59.69 23.85 37.69
CA GLY A 663 58.54 23.24 38.34
C GLY A 663 57.78 24.18 39.28
N ALA A 664 58.18 25.45 39.38
CA ALA A 664 57.58 26.40 40.31
C ALA A 664 56.07 26.47 40.13
N GLN A 665 55.33 26.50 41.24
CA GLN A 665 53.88 26.53 41.23
C GLN A 665 53.36 27.86 41.74
N LYS A 666 52.61 28.59 40.90
CA LYS A 666 51.85 29.77 41.32
C LYS A 666 50.36 29.48 41.32
N ASP A 667 49.75 29.55 42.50
CA ASP A 667 48.37 29.10 42.72
C ASP A 667 48.15 27.66 42.23
N GLY A 668 49.22 26.84 42.25
CA GLY A 668 49.28 25.48 41.75
C GLY A 668 49.41 25.32 40.21
N TRP A 669 49.45 26.40 39.43
CA TRP A 669 49.80 26.36 38.01
C TRP A 669 51.32 26.34 37.85
N THR A 670 51.86 25.52 36.94
CA THR A 670 53.28 25.59 36.55
C THR A 670 53.44 26.45 35.29
N PRO A 671 54.66 26.94 34.98
CA PRO A 671 54.94 27.61 33.71
C PRO A 671 54.50 26.76 32.50
N LEU A 672 54.63 25.43 32.58
CA LEU A 672 54.22 24.52 31.51
C LEU A 672 52.69 24.48 31.34
N HIS A 673 51.90 24.60 32.41
CA HIS A 673 50.43 24.73 32.28
C HIS A 673 50.06 26.03 31.54
N LEU A 674 50.74 27.14 31.84
CA LEU A 674 50.45 28.43 31.20
C LEU A 674 50.86 28.44 29.73
N ALA A 675 52.02 27.87 29.40
CA ALA A 675 52.45 27.70 28.01
C ALA A 675 51.47 26.80 27.22
N ALA A 676 51.00 25.70 27.84
CA ALA A 676 50.03 24.78 27.23
C ALA A 676 48.63 25.38 27.05
N CYS A 677 48.16 26.17 28.02
CA CYS A 677 46.88 26.86 27.95
C CYS A 677 46.83 27.91 26.83
N ASN A 678 47.95 28.58 26.56
CA ASN A 678 48.02 29.68 25.59
C ASN A 678 48.62 29.28 24.23
N GLY A 679 49.03 28.01 24.06
CA GLY A 679 49.51 27.48 22.77
C GLY A 679 50.96 27.83 22.43
N HIS A 680 51.78 28.24 23.40
CA HIS A 680 53.15 28.70 23.18
C HIS A 680 54.13 27.54 23.05
N GLU A 681 54.22 26.96 21.84
CA GLU A 681 55.04 25.77 21.54
C GLU A 681 56.51 25.92 21.92
N ALA A 682 57.16 27.03 21.53
CA ALA A 682 58.58 27.22 21.75
C ALA A 682 58.93 27.29 23.25
N VAL A 683 58.08 27.95 24.05
CA VAL A 683 58.24 28.02 25.50
C VAL A 683 57.94 26.66 26.15
N ALA A 684 56.89 25.96 25.72
CA ALA A 684 56.59 24.61 26.22
C ALA A 684 57.75 23.64 25.95
N ARG A 685 58.37 23.70 24.77
CA ARG A 685 59.53 22.89 24.38
C ARG A 685 60.73 23.20 25.28
N LEU A 686 61.05 24.47 25.44
CA LEU A 686 62.13 24.91 26.33
C LEU A 686 61.93 24.41 27.76
N LEU A 687 60.72 24.54 28.32
CA LEU A 687 60.42 24.08 29.68
C LEU A 687 60.59 22.56 29.81
N LEU A 688 60.08 21.77 28.85
CA LEU A 688 60.23 20.32 28.84
C LEU A 688 61.69 19.87 28.69
N ASP A 689 62.48 20.57 27.88
CA ASP A 689 63.91 20.28 27.70
C ASP A 689 64.73 20.65 28.94
N ARG A 690 64.23 21.56 29.78
CA ARG A 690 64.80 21.91 31.10
C ARG A 690 64.22 21.10 32.25
N GLY A 691 63.49 20.01 31.96
CA GLY A 691 63.03 19.05 32.96
C GLY A 691 61.68 19.39 33.62
N ALA A 692 60.85 20.24 33.01
CA ALA A 692 59.48 20.44 33.47
C ALA A 692 58.71 19.12 33.53
N ASP A 693 58.01 18.87 34.65
CA ASP A 693 57.14 17.72 34.77
C ASP A 693 55.90 17.88 33.86
N ALA A 694 55.89 17.12 32.77
CA ALA A 694 54.79 17.09 31.82
C ALA A 694 53.51 16.46 32.41
N GLY A 695 53.63 15.73 33.53
CA GLY A 695 52.55 15.14 34.30
C GLY A 695 52.03 16.01 35.45
N ALA A 696 52.58 17.22 35.65
CA ALA A 696 52.16 18.11 36.72
C ALA A 696 50.65 18.37 36.68
N GLN A 697 50.01 18.46 37.85
CA GLN A 697 48.56 18.59 37.98
C GLN A 697 48.15 19.82 38.79
N LYS A 698 47.24 20.62 38.23
CA LYS A 698 46.52 21.66 38.94
C LYS A 698 45.03 21.35 39.03
N ASP A 699 44.56 21.03 40.24
CA ASP A 699 43.17 20.62 40.50
C ASP A 699 42.73 19.46 39.60
N GLY A 700 43.68 18.63 39.13
CA GLY A 700 43.51 17.54 38.17
C GLY A 700 43.73 17.90 36.69
N TRP A 701 43.92 19.18 36.33
CA TRP A 701 44.32 19.59 34.99
C TRP A 701 45.80 19.32 34.79
N THR A 702 46.17 18.61 33.73
CA THR A 702 47.57 18.53 33.27
C THR A 702 47.80 19.52 32.13
N PRO A 703 49.07 19.84 31.79
CA PRO A 703 49.38 20.59 30.57
C PRO A 703 48.72 19.98 29.32
N LEU A 704 48.64 18.65 29.23
CA LEU A 704 47.97 17.95 28.12
C LEU A 704 46.47 18.23 28.09
N HIS A 705 45.79 18.28 29.25
CA HIS A 705 44.36 18.64 29.30
C HIS A 705 44.12 20.06 28.78
N LEU A 706 44.98 21.01 29.14
CA LEU A 706 44.84 22.41 28.73
C LEU A 706 45.12 22.60 27.24
N ALA A 707 46.21 22.01 26.74
CA ALA A 707 46.53 22.05 25.31
C ALA A 707 45.41 21.40 24.45
N ALA A 708 44.86 20.27 24.91
CA ALA A 708 43.76 19.59 24.24
C ALA A 708 42.43 20.39 24.32
N PHE A 709 42.10 20.96 25.48
CA PHE A 709 40.86 21.73 25.70
C PHE A 709 40.80 23.00 24.84
N TYR A 710 41.92 23.70 24.71
CA TYR A 710 42.01 24.93 23.89
C TYR A 710 42.38 24.69 22.42
N GLY A 711 42.56 23.44 22.00
CA GLY A 711 42.80 23.09 20.60
C GLY A 711 44.23 23.33 20.08
N HIS A 712 45.23 23.39 20.96
CA HIS A 712 46.62 23.69 20.60
C HIS A 712 47.36 22.43 20.12
N GLU A 713 47.28 22.17 18.81
CA GLU A 713 47.77 20.93 18.19
C GLU A 713 49.28 20.70 18.38
N ALA A 714 50.10 21.73 18.16
CA ALA A 714 51.55 21.61 18.21
C ALA A 714 52.07 21.32 19.63
N VAL A 715 51.51 22.00 20.64
CA VAL A 715 51.83 21.76 22.05
C VAL A 715 51.34 20.37 22.49
N THR A 716 50.17 19.94 22.01
CA THR A 716 49.65 18.60 22.29
C THR A 716 50.61 17.52 21.77
N ARG A 717 51.06 17.63 20.50
CA ARG A 717 52.00 16.68 19.91
C ARG A 717 53.31 16.61 20.72
N LEU A 718 53.85 17.77 21.08
CA LEU A 718 55.05 17.89 21.88
C LEU A 718 54.93 17.17 23.24
N LEU A 719 53.81 17.35 23.94
CA LEU A 719 53.54 16.71 25.23
C LEU A 719 53.38 15.19 25.09
N LEU A 720 52.74 14.72 24.01
CA LEU A 720 52.59 13.28 23.72
C LEU A 720 53.93 12.61 23.40
N ASP A 721 54.84 13.31 22.72
CA ASP A 721 56.17 12.79 22.40
C ASP A 721 57.10 12.72 23.62
N LYS A 722 56.85 13.52 24.66
CA LYS A 722 57.55 13.44 25.95
C LYS A 722 56.96 12.40 26.91
N GLY A 723 56.04 11.54 26.45
CA GLY A 723 55.54 10.39 27.23
C GLY A 723 54.53 10.76 28.31
N THR A 724 53.77 11.85 28.14
CA THR A 724 52.69 12.22 29.08
C THR A 724 51.63 11.13 29.21
N ASN A 725 51.10 10.97 30.42
CA ASN A 725 50.02 10.02 30.67
C ASN A 725 48.71 10.49 29.98
N VAL A 726 48.42 9.89 28.83
CA VAL A 726 47.20 10.12 28.03
C VAL A 726 45.90 9.75 28.76
N GLY A 727 46.00 8.94 29.83
CA GLY A 727 44.88 8.52 30.67
C GLY A 727 44.66 9.36 31.93
N ALA A 728 45.40 10.47 32.11
CA ALA A 728 45.18 11.36 33.25
C ALA A 728 43.72 11.85 33.30
N GLN A 729 43.11 11.92 34.48
CA GLN A 729 41.70 12.25 34.63
C GLN A 729 41.50 13.54 35.44
N LYS A 730 40.72 14.47 34.88
CA LYS A 730 40.19 15.63 35.60
C LYS A 730 38.71 15.45 35.88
N SER A 731 38.30 15.37 37.15
CA SER A 731 36.89 15.16 37.54
C SER A 731 36.26 13.94 36.82
N SER A 732 37.06 12.87 36.71
CA SER A 732 36.75 11.64 35.96
C SER A 732 36.64 11.78 34.43
N TRP A 733 37.00 12.93 33.84
CA TRP A 733 37.14 13.11 32.39
C TRP A 733 38.58 12.89 31.96
N THR A 734 38.81 12.06 30.93
CA THR A 734 40.10 12.02 30.21
C THR A 734 40.17 13.14 29.17
N PRO A 735 41.36 13.52 28.66
CA PRO A 735 41.50 14.47 27.55
C PRO A 735 40.63 14.10 26.35
N LEU A 736 40.47 12.79 26.10
CA LEU A 736 39.63 12.23 25.04
C LEU A 736 38.16 12.65 25.18
N HIS A 737 37.61 12.73 26.39
CA HIS A 737 36.21 13.15 26.60
C HIS A 737 35.99 14.64 26.30
N TRP A 738 36.95 15.50 26.65
CA TRP A 738 36.84 16.95 26.43
C TRP A 738 36.89 17.28 24.94
N LEU A 739 37.79 16.65 24.20
CA LEU A 739 37.98 16.90 22.76
C LEU A 739 36.74 16.60 21.92
N ILE A 740 35.96 15.62 22.36
CA ILE A 740 34.73 15.22 21.69
C ILE A 740 33.66 16.32 21.81
N GLN A 741 33.70 17.18 22.83
CA GLN A 741 32.79 18.33 22.93
C GLN A 741 33.19 19.49 22.00
N TYR A 742 34.50 19.70 21.78
CA TYR A 742 35.02 20.93 21.13
C TYR A 742 35.50 20.73 19.67
N ARG A 743 35.19 19.58 19.04
CA ARG A 743 35.41 19.29 17.60
C ARG A 743 36.86 19.35 17.09
N HIS A 744 37.87 19.20 17.95
CA HIS A 744 39.29 19.20 17.53
C HIS A 744 39.74 17.82 17.01
N GLN A 745 39.35 17.49 15.77
CA GLN A 745 39.54 16.17 15.15
C GLN A 745 41.00 15.73 15.01
N VAL A 746 41.93 16.65 14.72
CA VAL A 746 43.36 16.32 14.55
C VAL A 746 43.98 15.88 15.87
N ILE A 747 43.65 16.57 16.97
CA ILE A 747 44.12 16.23 18.31
C ILE A 747 43.51 14.92 18.79
N LEU A 748 42.25 14.66 18.45
CA LEU A 748 41.59 13.39 18.74
C LEU A 748 42.34 12.22 18.09
N GLN A 749 42.71 12.33 16.81
CA GLN A 749 43.49 11.32 16.10
C GLN A 749 44.85 11.08 16.78
N LEU A 750 45.57 12.15 17.14
CA LEU A 750 46.87 12.06 17.80
C LEU A 750 46.82 11.30 19.13
N LEU A 751 45.78 11.51 19.94
CA LEU A 751 45.60 10.77 21.21
C LEU A 751 45.27 9.30 20.98
N LEU A 752 44.44 9.00 19.98
CA LEU A 752 44.08 7.62 19.63
C LEU A 752 45.27 6.84 19.04
N ASP A 753 46.17 7.51 18.34
CA ASP A 753 47.41 6.90 17.82
C ASP A 753 48.45 6.65 18.92
N LYS A 754 48.38 7.38 20.04
CA LYS A 754 49.18 7.14 21.26
C LYS A 754 48.46 6.26 22.29
N SER A 755 47.54 5.40 21.83
CA SER A 755 46.83 4.40 22.64
C SER A 755 45.99 4.96 23.79
N ALA A 756 45.37 6.14 23.60
CA ALA A 756 44.36 6.63 24.56
C ALA A 756 43.24 5.59 24.75
N ASN A 757 42.86 5.35 26.02
CA ASN A 757 41.83 4.37 26.35
C ASN A 757 40.44 4.82 25.84
N VAL A 758 39.99 4.23 24.74
CA VAL A 758 38.68 4.48 24.11
C VAL A 758 37.50 4.02 24.98
N GLY A 759 37.73 3.11 25.93
CA GLY A 759 36.75 2.61 26.89
C GLY A 759 36.80 3.33 28.25
N ALA A 760 37.50 4.46 28.36
CA ALA A 760 37.57 5.20 29.63
C ALA A 760 36.15 5.62 30.07
N GLN A 761 35.74 5.25 31.28
CA GLN A 761 34.43 5.58 31.81
C GLN A 761 34.52 6.73 32.82
N LYS A 762 33.71 7.76 32.62
CA LYS A 762 33.37 8.75 33.66
C LYS A 762 32.15 8.27 34.44
N GLY A 763 32.10 8.60 35.74
CA GLY A 763 31.03 8.32 36.70
C GLY A 763 29.67 7.96 36.09
N GLY A 764 29.19 6.75 36.45
CA GLY A 764 27.98 6.12 35.94
C GLY A 764 28.15 5.28 34.67
N GLY A 765 29.33 5.28 34.01
CA GLY A 765 29.59 4.49 32.79
C GLY A 765 29.66 5.30 31.49
N TRP A 766 29.79 6.63 31.57
CA TRP A 766 29.85 7.51 30.40
C TRP A 766 31.19 7.38 29.68
N THR A 767 31.18 6.92 28.42
CA THR A 767 32.39 6.69 27.61
C THR A 767 32.59 7.80 26.57
N PRO A 768 33.78 7.90 25.95
CA PRO A 768 34.02 8.75 24.77
C PRO A 768 32.97 8.54 23.68
N LEU A 769 32.53 7.29 23.47
CA LEU A 769 31.50 6.98 22.48
C LEU A 769 30.13 7.54 22.87
N HIS A 770 29.75 7.55 24.15
CA HIS A 770 28.55 8.25 24.63
C HIS A 770 28.63 9.76 24.36
N ALA A 771 29.79 10.39 24.61
CA ALA A 771 29.98 11.80 24.32
C ALA A 771 29.89 12.11 22.81
N ALA A 772 30.43 11.24 21.96
CA ALA A 772 30.40 11.42 20.51
C ALA A 772 28.98 11.30 19.95
N ALA A 773 28.22 10.33 20.47
CA ALA A 773 26.82 10.13 20.15
C ALA A 773 25.97 11.33 20.61
N PHE A 774 26.11 11.77 21.86
CA PHE A 774 25.37 12.91 22.43
C PHE A 774 25.54 14.22 21.66
N ASN A 775 26.72 14.46 21.08
CA ASN A 775 27.00 15.68 20.33
C ASN A 775 26.78 15.55 18.81
N GLY A 776 26.33 14.38 18.32
CA GLY A 776 26.11 14.15 16.88
C GLY A 776 27.40 14.14 16.05
N HIS A 777 28.54 13.81 16.67
CA HIS A 777 29.85 13.87 16.01
C HIS A 777 30.17 12.56 15.28
N GLU A 778 29.51 12.33 14.13
CA GLU A 778 29.57 11.07 13.37
C GLU A 778 31.01 10.62 13.04
N ALA A 779 31.86 11.52 12.51
CA ALA A 779 33.24 11.19 12.14
C ALA A 779 34.08 10.74 13.35
N VAL A 780 33.81 11.32 14.52
CA VAL A 780 34.48 11.00 15.77
C VAL A 780 33.98 9.65 16.32
N ALA A 781 32.67 9.39 16.23
CA ALA A 781 32.10 8.10 16.62
C ALA A 781 32.66 6.96 15.76
N ARG A 782 32.74 7.13 14.43
CA ARG A 782 33.36 6.15 13.53
C ARG A 782 34.82 5.86 13.91
N LEU A 783 35.61 6.90 14.15
CA LEU A 783 37.01 6.74 14.53
C LEU A 783 37.19 6.00 15.86
N LEU A 784 36.33 6.27 16.85
CA LEU A 784 36.34 5.55 18.12
C LEU A 784 35.98 4.07 17.96
N LEU A 785 35.00 3.76 17.08
CA LEU A 785 34.63 2.38 16.75
C LEU A 785 35.76 1.63 16.04
N ASP A 786 36.43 2.28 15.08
CA ASP A 786 37.58 1.71 14.38
C ASP A 786 38.75 1.38 15.32
N LYS A 787 38.87 2.12 16.43
CA LYS A 787 39.85 1.90 17.50
C LYS A 787 39.35 0.97 18.61
N GLY A 788 38.19 0.32 18.43
CA GLY A 788 37.67 -0.73 19.32
C GLY A 788 36.84 -0.23 20.51
N ALA A 789 36.19 0.93 20.40
CA ALA A 789 35.26 1.39 21.44
C ALA A 789 34.06 0.43 21.60
N ASP A 790 33.75 0.07 22.84
CA ASP A 790 32.63 -0.83 23.16
C ASP A 790 31.28 -0.12 22.96
N VAL A 791 30.52 -0.60 21.97
CA VAL A 791 29.16 -0.15 21.68
C VAL A 791 28.14 -0.56 22.75
N GLY A 792 28.46 -1.57 23.55
CA GLY A 792 27.63 -2.12 24.61
C GLY A 792 27.85 -1.48 25.98
N ALA A 793 28.81 -0.55 26.11
CA ALA A 793 29.05 0.15 27.37
C ALA A 793 27.76 0.86 27.84
N GLN A 794 27.36 0.71 29.10
CA GLN A 794 26.12 1.28 29.62
C GLN A 794 26.40 2.44 30.59
N LYS A 795 25.70 3.56 30.39
CA LYS A 795 25.50 4.64 31.37
C LYS A 795 24.03 4.68 31.78
N ASP A 796 23.74 4.46 33.07
CA ASP A 796 22.35 4.44 33.60
C ASP A 796 21.43 3.55 32.75
N ASP A 797 21.89 2.35 32.41
CA ASP A 797 21.25 1.37 31.50
C ASP A 797 21.21 1.76 30.02
N TRP A 798 21.75 2.91 29.63
CA TRP A 798 21.72 3.42 28.26
C TRP A 798 23.07 3.27 27.58
N THR A 799 23.10 2.67 26.39
CA THR A 799 24.31 2.56 25.56
C THR A 799 24.56 3.85 24.76
N PRO A 800 25.77 4.07 24.18
CA PRO A 800 26.04 5.24 23.35
C PRO A 800 25.01 5.48 22.25
N LEU A 801 24.45 4.41 21.67
CA LEU A 801 23.42 4.50 20.64
C LEU A 801 22.16 5.22 21.13
N HIS A 802 21.78 5.04 22.40
CA HIS A 802 20.61 5.70 22.99
C HIS A 802 20.81 7.21 23.15
N TRP A 803 22.06 7.67 23.17
CA TRP A 803 22.42 9.08 23.27
C TRP A 803 22.70 9.72 21.90
N ALA A 804 22.59 8.98 20.79
CA ALA A 804 22.85 9.51 19.45
C ALA A 804 21.76 10.51 19.01
N VAL A 805 22.17 11.73 18.64
CA VAL A 805 21.28 12.82 18.16
C VAL A 805 21.26 12.97 16.65
#